data_AF-A0A0D2J305-F1
#
_entry.id   AF-A0A0D2J305-F1
#
_cell.length_a   1.000
_cell.length_b   1.000
_cell.length_c   1.000
_cell.angle_alpha   90.00
_cell.angle_beta   90.00
_cell.angle_gamma   90.00
#
_symmetry.space_group_name_H-M   'P 1'
#
loop_
_entity.id
_entity.type
_entity.pdbx_description
1 polymer ?
#
loop_
_entity_poly.entity_id
_entity_poly.type
_entity_poly.pdbx_seq_one_letter_code
_entity_poly.pdbx_strand_id
1 'polypeptide(L)'
;MASQAEPTIEEIKECDVDDLLEWIQQRQPKLLKSDDLKKLQKARVDGVIFLKHAGDAGFFENKCKLPIGTSERLADLAMEVTGVVEKDNQPNQIAGRKRKRNKIGTPESPITPKKKRLAQSLSELAKRASEQTKQITTMITNIHNSSIQQSNSVDPLSGAIDQFSDPKFNDTLAFPFVGFEVPTRFKVDNEANGNWLFLGRMRFKELFQTLNEVRNSRNHSALWLYGTQGYGKSHMLAALVCYLAARGERVIYIPTCRTLLQDPVSYVQAAMLFAWADDDVATSEIINLNDQEEITAFLRSQTNVIFVIDQMNALKIDNSMEEKGGQNIFKWIMSFTFGKKSVFSCSANYSTYLARSNKENQDRVLRVYGGLSRAEMDQWWKRHNHLQRGHYTKDEIEDVTGCIPLLLDKCVVGENIELKIPELRTISDKAVGFAQEIRSKFKGDSYEWNRYCQYAKACCLHTRIPDGWIQRLNLIDHRYFYHLDDDRIGRLTCGLVRDAIIDQLRQLNFPLTVTDCLASLDKFIDNNAAVGHMIEQAILTAINSKDLASVTGIGSPMDVRTLEDSSSIETNIIGKPVLYRPSKHNFEAIDGMIVLIESLETEKNTQKEQPTGNSTKGKKPTKNKTQKRKPKLLMFPLQITVEPRTHSDSHAIFFNKYAEWTDKLTKFDVVPEFIWITPEELVDKHHQASGGVPEHNERYIHIKNVNIEIWEKYEAAKATQRITAASGSAMGAQGETVEAQGEAVEAQGGAVEAQAEATQAQAKGHKEVKET
;
A
#
# COMPACT_ATOMS: atom_id res chain seq x y z
N MET A 1 -35.63 -8.75 -57.26
CA MET A 1 -34.28 -8.31 -56.85
C MET A 1 -33.67 -9.47 -56.09
N ALA A 2 -32.54 -10.00 -56.57
CA ALA A 2 -31.93 -11.20 -56.00
C ALA A 2 -31.49 -10.95 -54.56
N SER A 3 -31.89 -11.81 -53.63
CA SER A 3 -31.34 -11.83 -52.27
C SER A 3 -29.91 -12.34 -52.35
N GLN A 4 -28.93 -11.45 -52.33
CA GLN A 4 -27.54 -11.86 -52.11
C GLN A 4 -27.43 -12.42 -50.69
N ALA A 5 -26.87 -13.62 -50.58
CA ALA A 5 -26.54 -14.22 -49.29
C ALA A 5 -25.58 -13.29 -48.54
N GLU A 6 -25.70 -13.23 -47.21
CA GLU A 6 -24.75 -12.49 -46.37
C GLU A 6 -23.37 -13.13 -46.54
N PRO A 7 -22.32 -12.34 -46.83
CA PRO A 7 -21.00 -12.89 -47.01
C PRO A 7 -20.47 -13.47 -45.70
N THR A 8 -19.80 -14.60 -45.82
CA THR A 8 -19.11 -15.30 -44.73
C THR A 8 -17.94 -14.46 -44.21
N ILE A 9 -17.48 -14.78 -42.99
CA ILE A 9 -16.31 -14.14 -42.37
C ILE A 9 -15.08 -14.30 -43.28
N GLU A 10 -14.95 -15.45 -43.94
CA GLU A 10 -13.88 -15.78 -44.86
C GLU A 10 -13.93 -14.89 -46.11
N GLU A 11 -15.11 -14.68 -46.70
CA GLU A 11 -15.28 -13.77 -47.84
C GLU A 11 -14.94 -12.32 -47.48
N ILE A 12 -15.34 -11.84 -46.30
CA ILE A 12 -14.96 -10.49 -45.85
C ILE A 12 -13.47 -10.38 -45.58
N LYS A 13 -12.78 -11.41 -45.07
CA LYS A 13 -11.31 -11.38 -44.89
C LYS A 13 -10.55 -11.27 -46.21
N GLU A 14 -11.12 -11.77 -47.31
CA GLU A 14 -10.52 -11.71 -48.64
C GLU A 14 -10.77 -10.36 -49.36
N CYS A 15 -11.70 -9.53 -48.86
CA CYS A 15 -11.94 -8.20 -49.42
C CYS A 15 -10.73 -7.28 -49.24
N ASP A 16 -10.27 -6.70 -50.35
CA ASP A 16 -9.36 -5.57 -50.30
C ASP A 16 -10.08 -4.28 -49.86
N VAL A 17 -9.35 -3.16 -49.83
CA VAL A 17 -9.89 -1.89 -49.33
C VAL A 17 -11.08 -1.41 -50.18
N ASP A 18 -11.04 -1.59 -51.49
CA ASP A 18 -12.09 -1.10 -52.39
C ASP A 18 -13.29 -2.05 -52.38
N ASP A 19 -13.04 -3.38 -52.35
CA ASP A 19 -14.08 -4.42 -52.21
C ASP A 19 -14.86 -4.25 -50.90
N LEU A 20 -14.15 -4.01 -49.80
CA LEU A 20 -14.77 -3.80 -48.48
C LEU A 20 -15.63 -2.53 -48.47
N LEU A 21 -15.14 -1.44 -49.07
CA LEU A 21 -15.90 -0.19 -49.14
C LEU A 21 -17.18 -0.34 -49.95
N GLU A 22 -17.10 -1.01 -51.10
CA GLU A 22 -18.27 -1.32 -51.91
C GLU A 22 -19.27 -2.16 -51.12
N TRP A 23 -18.79 -3.21 -50.42
CA TRP A 23 -19.64 -4.05 -49.59
C TRP A 23 -20.34 -3.26 -48.47
N ILE A 24 -19.62 -2.42 -47.73
CA ILE A 24 -20.19 -1.58 -46.66
C ILE A 24 -21.27 -0.64 -47.24
N GLN A 25 -21.02 -0.07 -48.42
CA GLN A 25 -22.00 0.81 -49.06
C GLN A 25 -23.22 0.08 -49.60
N GLN A 26 -23.07 -1.15 -50.11
CA GLN A 26 -24.20 -1.97 -50.52
C GLN A 26 -25.05 -2.38 -49.32
N ARG A 27 -24.40 -2.77 -48.21
CA ARG A 27 -25.07 -3.20 -46.97
C ARG A 27 -25.72 -2.04 -46.22
N GLN A 28 -25.04 -0.89 -46.13
CA GLN A 28 -25.53 0.32 -45.48
C GLN A 28 -25.25 1.58 -46.32
N PRO A 29 -26.08 1.89 -47.34
CA PRO A 29 -25.84 2.96 -48.31
C PRO A 29 -25.72 4.38 -47.75
N LYS A 30 -26.12 4.58 -46.49
CA LYS A 30 -26.11 5.88 -45.81
C LYS A 30 -25.08 5.97 -44.68
N LEU A 31 -24.32 4.90 -44.44
CA LEU A 31 -23.37 4.85 -43.33
C LEU A 31 -22.15 5.75 -43.58
N LEU A 32 -21.57 5.65 -44.78
CA LEU A 32 -20.39 6.42 -45.18
C LEU A 32 -20.78 7.53 -46.15
N LYS A 33 -20.58 8.79 -45.75
CA LYS A 33 -20.66 9.94 -46.66
C LYS A 33 -19.39 10.01 -47.51
N SER A 34 -19.42 10.81 -48.58
CA SER A 34 -18.30 10.96 -49.53
C SER A 34 -16.95 11.24 -48.86
N ASP A 35 -16.94 12.01 -47.78
CA ASP A 35 -15.72 12.37 -47.04
C ASP A 35 -15.26 11.24 -46.10
N ASP A 36 -16.19 10.44 -45.58
CA ASP A 36 -15.89 9.31 -44.71
C ASP A 36 -15.30 8.13 -45.49
N LEU A 37 -15.76 7.91 -46.73
CA LEU A 37 -15.17 6.94 -47.66
C LEU A 37 -13.69 7.23 -47.89
N LYS A 38 -13.35 8.48 -48.23
CA LYS A 38 -11.96 8.89 -48.48
C LYS A 38 -11.09 8.71 -47.25
N LYS A 39 -11.63 8.92 -46.05
CA LYS A 39 -10.92 8.73 -44.79
C LYS A 39 -10.64 7.26 -44.51
N LEU A 40 -11.64 6.38 -44.70
CA LEU A 40 -11.48 4.94 -44.50
C LEU A 40 -10.53 4.33 -45.54
N GLN A 41 -10.66 4.74 -46.80
CA GLN A 41 -9.75 4.35 -47.88
C GLN A 41 -8.31 4.80 -47.60
N LYS A 42 -8.11 6.04 -47.14
CA LYS A 42 -6.79 6.57 -46.75
C LYS A 42 -6.19 5.83 -45.55
N ALA A 43 -7.02 5.34 -44.63
CA ALA A 43 -6.58 4.51 -43.51
C ALA A 43 -6.21 3.07 -43.93
N ARG A 44 -6.47 2.68 -45.19
CA ARG A 44 -6.18 1.36 -45.78
C ARG A 44 -6.75 0.22 -44.94
N VAL A 45 -8.00 0.37 -44.50
CA VAL A 45 -8.73 -0.67 -43.76
C VAL A 45 -9.24 -1.69 -44.77
N ASP A 46 -8.60 -2.85 -44.82
CA ASP A 46 -9.08 -4.03 -45.54
C ASP A 46 -9.99 -4.90 -44.66
N GLY A 47 -10.53 -5.97 -45.23
CA GLY A 47 -11.46 -6.86 -44.53
C GLY A 47 -10.91 -7.49 -43.26
N VAL A 48 -9.61 -7.81 -43.21
CA VAL A 48 -8.95 -8.37 -42.03
C VAL A 48 -8.87 -7.35 -40.91
N ILE A 49 -8.46 -6.12 -41.22
CA ILE A 49 -8.37 -5.03 -40.25
C ILE A 49 -9.77 -4.66 -39.75
N PHE A 50 -10.75 -4.61 -40.66
CA PHE A 50 -12.14 -4.32 -40.31
C PHE A 50 -12.70 -5.30 -39.28
N LEU A 51 -12.56 -6.61 -39.52
CA LEU A 51 -13.07 -7.65 -38.61
C LEU A 51 -12.28 -7.73 -37.29
N LYS A 52 -10.97 -7.46 -37.33
CA LYS A 52 -10.14 -7.43 -36.10
C LYS A 52 -10.62 -6.39 -35.09
N HIS A 53 -11.21 -5.31 -35.57
CA HIS A 53 -11.72 -4.20 -34.76
C HIS A 53 -13.25 -4.23 -34.62
N ALA A 54 -13.87 -5.42 -34.72
CA ALA A 54 -15.26 -5.65 -34.34
C ALA A 54 -15.51 -5.16 -32.90
N GLY A 55 -16.51 -4.30 -32.71
CA GLY A 55 -16.83 -3.68 -31.41
C GLY A 55 -15.90 -2.54 -30.96
N ASP A 56 -14.80 -2.27 -31.67
CA ASP A 56 -13.83 -1.21 -31.32
C ASP A 56 -14.13 0.10 -32.06
N ALA A 57 -15.15 0.83 -31.61
CA ALA A 57 -15.48 2.16 -32.15
C ALA A 57 -14.31 3.16 -32.03
N GLY A 58 -13.45 2.99 -31.02
CA GLY A 58 -12.28 3.82 -30.78
C GLY A 58 -11.25 3.73 -31.90
N PHE A 59 -11.09 2.58 -32.55
CA PHE A 59 -10.23 2.43 -33.72
C PHE A 59 -10.71 3.30 -34.89
N PHE A 60 -11.99 3.20 -35.27
CA PHE A 60 -12.55 3.95 -36.40
C PHE A 60 -12.55 5.47 -36.13
N GLU A 61 -12.81 5.90 -34.89
CA GLU A 61 -12.75 7.31 -34.52
C GLU A 61 -11.31 7.83 -34.53
N ASN A 62 -10.39 7.15 -33.86
CA ASN A 62 -9.05 7.69 -33.63
C ASN A 62 -8.09 7.46 -34.79
N LYS A 63 -8.16 6.31 -35.48
CA LYS A 63 -7.28 5.97 -36.59
C LYS A 63 -7.85 6.38 -37.93
N CYS A 64 -9.16 6.18 -38.15
CA CYS A 64 -9.80 6.57 -39.40
C CYS A 64 -10.33 8.01 -39.39
N LYS A 65 -10.33 8.70 -38.22
CA LYS A 65 -10.81 10.09 -38.08
C LYS A 65 -12.27 10.26 -38.50
N LEU A 66 -13.07 9.22 -38.23
CA LEU A 66 -14.49 9.19 -38.52
C LEU A 66 -15.30 9.77 -37.36
N PRO A 67 -16.45 10.42 -37.62
CA PRO A 67 -17.35 10.89 -36.57
C PRO A 67 -17.83 9.73 -35.69
N ILE A 68 -18.01 9.97 -34.39
CA ILE A 68 -18.39 8.96 -33.38
C ILE A 68 -19.53 8.04 -33.84
N GLY A 69 -20.64 8.59 -34.36
CA GLY A 69 -21.78 7.78 -34.80
C GLY A 69 -21.52 6.93 -36.06
N THR A 70 -20.55 7.32 -36.90
CA THR A 70 -20.11 6.49 -38.04
C THR A 70 -19.18 5.39 -37.54
N SER A 71 -18.31 5.71 -36.59
CA SER A 71 -17.35 4.79 -35.97
C SER A 71 -18.04 3.66 -35.20
N GLU A 72 -19.04 3.99 -34.36
CA GLU A 72 -19.85 3.01 -33.62
C GLU A 72 -20.54 2.04 -34.58
N ARG A 73 -21.19 2.56 -35.62
CA ARG A 73 -21.90 1.73 -36.60
C ARG A 73 -20.98 0.83 -37.44
N LEU A 74 -19.74 1.25 -37.70
CA LEU A 74 -18.74 0.41 -38.37
C LEU A 74 -18.25 -0.71 -37.45
N ALA A 75 -18.02 -0.40 -36.17
CA ALA A 75 -17.65 -1.39 -35.17
C ALA A 75 -18.76 -2.42 -34.95
N ASP A 76 -20.02 -1.97 -34.91
CA ASP A 76 -21.21 -2.83 -34.84
C ASP A 76 -21.33 -3.70 -36.10
N LEU A 77 -21.12 -3.13 -37.28
CA LEU A 77 -21.19 -3.87 -38.54
C LEU A 77 -20.10 -4.95 -38.63
N ALA A 78 -18.87 -4.67 -38.19
CA ALA A 78 -17.80 -5.67 -38.09
C ALA A 78 -18.13 -6.75 -37.05
N MET A 79 -18.78 -6.38 -35.94
CA MET A 79 -19.22 -7.31 -34.91
C MET A 79 -20.38 -8.22 -35.38
N GLU A 80 -21.31 -7.69 -36.17
CA GLU A 80 -22.38 -8.45 -36.81
C GLU A 80 -21.81 -9.57 -37.70
N VAL A 81 -20.79 -9.25 -38.51
CA VAL A 81 -20.14 -10.23 -39.40
C VAL A 81 -19.39 -11.31 -38.60
N THR A 82 -18.73 -10.97 -37.50
CA THR A 82 -17.99 -11.97 -36.69
C THR A 82 -18.90 -12.90 -35.88
N GLY A 83 -20.22 -12.64 -35.84
CA GLY A 83 -21.18 -13.44 -35.08
C GLY A 83 -21.02 -13.35 -33.57
N VAL A 84 -20.18 -12.42 -33.08
CA VAL A 84 -19.99 -12.15 -31.65
C VAL A 84 -21.15 -11.28 -31.18
N VAL A 85 -22.26 -11.92 -30.82
CA VAL A 85 -23.45 -11.23 -30.30
C VAL A 85 -23.21 -10.85 -28.83
N GLU A 86 -22.78 -9.62 -28.57
CA GLU A 86 -23.22 -8.95 -27.34
C GLU A 86 -24.68 -8.54 -27.52
N LYS A 87 -25.53 -9.07 -26.63
CA LYS A 87 -26.95 -8.73 -26.63
C LYS A 87 -27.12 -7.29 -26.20
N ASP A 88 -27.72 -6.55 -27.13
CA ASP A 88 -28.61 -5.41 -26.95
C ASP A 88 -27.94 -4.03 -26.78
N ASN A 89 -27.96 -3.25 -27.86
CA ASN A 89 -28.74 -2.01 -27.93
C ASN A 89 -28.81 -1.44 -29.35
N GLN A 90 -29.95 -1.58 -30.03
CA GLN A 90 -30.33 -0.67 -31.11
C GLN A 90 -31.17 0.50 -30.56
N PRO A 91 -30.89 1.76 -30.96
CA PRO A 91 -31.65 2.93 -30.55
C PRO A 91 -32.84 3.20 -31.49
N ASN A 92 -34.06 3.21 -30.93
CA ASN A 92 -35.23 3.72 -31.65
C ASN A 92 -35.28 5.25 -31.59
N GLN A 93 -35.09 5.91 -32.73
CA GLN A 93 -35.64 7.25 -32.98
C GLN A 93 -37.08 7.11 -33.46
N ILE A 94 -38.01 7.91 -32.92
CA ILE A 94 -38.84 8.87 -33.69
C ILE A 94 -39.70 9.71 -32.73
N ALA A 95 -39.68 11.00 -33.06
CA ALA A 95 -40.44 12.15 -32.58
C ALA A 95 -41.87 11.94 -32.02
N GLY A 96 -42.13 12.66 -30.93
CA GLY A 96 -43.12 13.74 -30.91
C GLY A 96 -44.61 13.36 -30.93
N ARG A 97 -45.25 13.42 -29.76
CA ARG A 97 -46.68 13.80 -29.65
C ARG A 97 -47.02 14.38 -28.29
N LYS A 98 -47.34 15.67 -28.27
CA LYS A 98 -48.15 16.32 -27.23
C LYS A 98 -49.51 15.62 -27.14
N ARG A 99 -49.99 15.29 -25.94
CA ARG A 99 -51.23 15.83 -25.33
C ARG A 99 -51.72 15.03 -24.10
N LYS A 100 -52.03 15.81 -23.06
CA LYS A 100 -53.18 15.77 -22.14
C LYS A 100 -53.53 14.47 -21.38
N ARG A 101 -53.41 14.59 -20.04
CA ARG A 101 -54.29 14.04 -18.99
C ARG A 101 -55.69 13.62 -19.48
N ASN A 102 -56.07 12.36 -19.20
CA ASN A 102 -57.30 12.02 -18.46
C ASN A 102 -57.29 10.54 -17.99
N LYS A 103 -57.91 10.31 -16.83
CA LYS A 103 -58.10 9.02 -16.12
C LYS A 103 -59.07 8.09 -16.86
N ILE A 104 -58.86 6.76 -16.74
CA ILE A 104 -59.81 5.68 -16.31
C ILE A 104 -59.35 4.30 -16.86
N GLY A 105 -59.12 3.33 -15.96
CA GLY A 105 -59.45 1.88 -16.04
C GLY A 105 -58.91 0.94 -17.15
N THR A 106 -58.11 -0.06 -16.70
CA THR A 106 -57.84 -1.43 -17.26
C THR A 106 -56.97 -1.61 -18.53
N PRO A 107 -56.35 -2.79 -18.78
CA PRO A 107 -55.62 -3.73 -17.90
C PRO A 107 -54.09 -3.74 -18.23
N GLU A 108 -53.29 -4.42 -17.40
CA GLU A 108 -51.84 -4.56 -17.56
C GLU A 108 -51.42 -4.96 -18.99
N SER A 109 -50.46 -4.21 -19.56
CA SER A 109 -49.83 -4.53 -20.84
C SER A 109 -48.85 -5.70 -20.70
N PRO A 110 -48.62 -6.50 -21.76
CA PRO A 110 -47.78 -7.69 -21.67
C PRO A 110 -46.33 -7.31 -21.37
N ILE A 111 -45.77 -7.92 -20.33
CA ILE A 111 -44.36 -7.80 -19.94
C ILE A 111 -43.47 -8.27 -21.09
N THR A 112 -42.54 -7.43 -21.53
CA THR A 112 -41.60 -7.76 -22.61
C THR A 112 -40.64 -8.90 -22.23
N PRO A 113 -40.14 -9.72 -23.17
CA PRO A 113 -39.31 -10.90 -22.89
C PRO A 113 -38.02 -10.60 -22.10
N LYS A 114 -37.43 -9.41 -22.27
CA LYS A 114 -36.24 -8.95 -21.52
C LYS A 114 -36.56 -8.71 -20.04
N LYS A 115 -37.71 -8.07 -19.75
CA LYS A 115 -38.18 -7.80 -18.37
C LYS A 115 -38.50 -9.11 -17.64
N LYS A 116 -39.00 -10.12 -18.35
CA LYS A 116 -39.24 -11.46 -17.80
C LYS A 116 -37.94 -12.19 -17.40
N ARG A 117 -36.88 -12.10 -18.20
CA ARG A 117 -35.57 -12.70 -17.88
C ARG A 117 -34.87 -12.03 -16.70
N LEU A 118 -34.90 -10.70 -16.61
CA LEU A 118 -34.33 -9.96 -15.49
C LEU A 118 -35.09 -10.25 -14.17
N ALA A 119 -36.42 -10.28 -14.21
CA ALA A 119 -37.23 -10.64 -13.04
C ALA A 119 -37.00 -12.10 -12.58
N GLN A 120 -36.78 -13.02 -13.51
CA GLN A 120 -36.38 -14.40 -13.18
C GLN A 120 -35.01 -14.45 -12.49
N SER A 121 -34.04 -13.68 -12.99
CA SER A 121 -32.71 -13.55 -12.38
C SER A 121 -32.78 -12.96 -10.96
N LEU A 122 -33.57 -11.90 -10.74
CA LEU A 122 -33.73 -11.28 -9.42
C LEU A 122 -34.49 -12.18 -8.44
N SER A 123 -35.46 -12.96 -8.91
CA SER A 123 -36.16 -13.95 -8.08
C SER A 123 -35.23 -15.08 -7.63
N GLU A 124 -34.28 -15.49 -8.45
CA GLU A 124 -33.25 -16.45 -8.05
C GLU A 124 -32.29 -15.84 -7.00
N LEU A 125 -31.89 -14.58 -7.19
CA LEU A 125 -31.10 -13.84 -6.20
C LEU A 125 -31.81 -13.71 -4.85
N ALA A 126 -33.13 -13.49 -4.84
CA ALA A 126 -33.92 -13.44 -3.62
C ALA A 126 -33.91 -14.77 -2.84
N LYS A 127 -33.99 -15.91 -3.55
CA LYS A 127 -33.87 -17.24 -2.92
C LYS A 127 -32.50 -17.45 -2.30
N ARG A 128 -31.44 -17.13 -3.06
CA ARG A 128 -30.06 -17.18 -2.57
C ARG A 128 -29.86 -16.27 -1.36
N ALA A 129 -30.47 -15.08 -1.35
CA ALA A 129 -30.42 -14.18 -0.19
C ALA A 129 -31.02 -14.81 1.07
N SER A 130 -32.16 -15.50 0.95
CA SER A 130 -32.79 -16.19 2.08
C SER A 130 -31.94 -17.34 2.61
N GLU A 131 -31.30 -18.11 1.72
CA GLU A 131 -30.39 -19.20 2.10
C GLU A 131 -29.11 -18.64 2.76
N GLN A 132 -28.51 -17.62 2.16
CA GLN A 132 -27.29 -16.98 2.65
C GLN A 132 -27.47 -16.37 4.04
N THR A 133 -28.58 -15.66 4.28
CA THR A 133 -28.87 -15.04 5.59
C THR A 133 -29.10 -16.07 6.69
N LYS A 134 -29.75 -17.21 6.37
CA LYS A 134 -29.87 -18.34 7.30
C LYS A 134 -28.51 -18.93 7.64
N GLN A 135 -27.66 -19.16 6.64
CA GLN A 135 -26.31 -19.70 6.84
C GLN A 135 -25.46 -18.77 7.71
N ILE A 136 -25.47 -17.46 7.42
CA ILE A 136 -24.78 -16.44 8.22
C ILE A 136 -25.27 -16.49 9.67
N THR A 137 -26.60 -16.52 9.88
CA THR A 137 -27.19 -16.58 11.22
C THR A 137 -26.68 -17.79 11.99
N THR A 138 -26.72 -18.98 11.38
CA THR A 138 -26.19 -20.21 11.99
C THR A 138 -24.71 -20.12 12.33
N MET A 139 -23.87 -19.63 11.41
CA MET A 139 -22.43 -19.48 11.63
C MET A 139 -22.12 -18.53 12.78
N ILE A 140 -22.72 -17.33 12.80
CA ILE A 140 -22.46 -16.34 13.84
C ILE A 140 -22.96 -16.83 15.21
N THR A 141 -24.11 -17.51 15.27
CA THR A 141 -24.59 -18.12 16.53
C THR A 141 -23.64 -19.19 17.04
N ASN A 142 -23.08 -20.03 16.16
CA ASN A 142 -22.08 -21.03 16.54
C ASN A 142 -20.79 -20.39 17.07
N ILE A 143 -20.28 -19.35 16.40
CA ILE A 143 -19.10 -18.59 16.84
C ILE A 143 -19.36 -17.98 18.21
N HIS A 144 -20.53 -17.35 18.41
CA HIS A 144 -20.93 -16.81 19.71
C HIS A 144 -20.92 -17.87 20.81
N ASN A 145 -21.56 -19.02 20.56
CA ASN A 145 -21.67 -20.11 21.54
C ASN A 145 -20.32 -20.72 21.91
N SER A 146 -19.37 -20.75 20.96
CA SER A 146 -18.01 -21.24 21.23
C SER A 146 -17.19 -20.32 22.16
N SER A 147 -17.62 -19.07 22.31
CA SER A 147 -16.91 -18.04 23.07
C SER A 147 -17.40 -17.85 24.51
N ILE A 148 -18.40 -18.62 24.97
CA ILE A 148 -19.03 -18.41 26.29
C ILE A 148 -18.08 -18.87 27.42
N GLN A 149 -17.16 -17.98 27.79
CA GLN A 149 -16.72 -17.81 29.17
C GLN A 149 -17.27 -16.45 29.64
N GLN A 150 -18.29 -16.50 30.50
CA GLN A 150 -18.83 -15.42 31.34
C GLN A 150 -18.91 -14.00 30.73
N SER A 151 -19.94 -13.72 29.93
CA SER A 151 -20.25 -12.36 29.48
C SER A 151 -21.57 -11.87 30.13
N ASN A 152 -21.47 -10.92 31.07
CA ASN A 152 -22.60 -10.11 31.57
C ASN A 152 -23.04 -9.01 30.56
N SER A 153 -22.80 -9.21 29.26
CA SER A 153 -23.07 -8.21 28.22
C SER A 153 -24.57 -8.09 27.93
N VAL A 154 -25.00 -6.86 27.68
CA VAL A 154 -26.36 -6.53 27.18
C VAL A 154 -26.54 -6.93 25.71
N ASP A 155 -25.45 -7.17 24.97
CA ASP A 155 -25.50 -7.58 23.56
C ASP A 155 -25.68 -9.10 23.42
N PRO A 156 -26.76 -9.59 22.76
CA PRO A 156 -27.06 -11.01 22.62
C PRO A 156 -26.02 -11.83 21.86
N LEU A 157 -25.13 -11.22 21.08
CA LEU A 157 -24.08 -11.93 20.34
C LEU A 157 -22.66 -11.47 20.71
N SER A 158 -22.46 -10.93 21.93
CA SER A 158 -21.16 -10.39 22.40
C SER A 158 -19.95 -11.30 22.14
N GLY A 159 -20.09 -12.61 22.37
CA GLY A 159 -19.03 -13.60 22.12
C GLY A 159 -18.50 -13.60 20.68
N ALA A 160 -19.34 -13.31 19.68
CA ALA A 160 -18.88 -13.22 18.29
C ALA A 160 -17.99 -11.98 18.06
N ILE A 161 -18.25 -10.87 18.76
CA ILE A 161 -17.40 -9.67 18.69
C ILE A 161 -16.02 -9.98 19.28
N ASP A 162 -15.98 -10.70 20.42
CA ASP A 162 -14.73 -11.05 21.07
C ASP A 162 -13.91 -12.01 20.18
N GLN A 163 -14.53 -13.03 19.58
CA GLN A 163 -13.88 -13.91 18.60
C GLN A 163 -13.36 -13.14 17.38
N PHE A 164 -14.18 -12.30 16.76
CA PHE A 164 -13.75 -11.48 15.62
C PHE A 164 -12.66 -10.46 15.97
N SER A 165 -12.47 -10.19 17.26
CA SER A 165 -11.40 -9.33 17.76
C SER A 165 -10.14 -10.08 18.19
N ASP A 166 -10.22 -11.40 18.38
CA ASP A 166 -9.09 -12.24 18.76
C ASP A 166 -8.22 -12.57 17.54
N PRO A 167 -6.94 -12.15 17.50
CA PRO A 167 -6.04 -12.50 16.41
C PRO A 167 -5.83 -14.00 16.18
N LYS A 168 -6.21 -14.87 17.12
CA LYS A 168 -6.20 -16.34 16.96
C LYS A 168 -7.37 -16.86 16.12
N PHE A 169 -8.49 -16.14 16.09
CA PHE A 169 -9.65 -16.52 15.29
C PHE A 169 -9.27 -16.63 13.81
N ASN A 170 -9.67 -17.75 13.20
CA ASN A 170 -9.35 -18.11 11.83
C ASN A 170 -10.41 -19.08 11.33
N ASP A 171 -11.44 -18.55 10.67
CA ASP A 171 -12.55 -19.36 10.17
C ASP A 171 -13.13 -18.75 8.89
N THR A 172 -13.92 -19.55 8.18
CA THR A 172 -14.66 -19.12 7.01
C THR A 172 -16.03 -18.57 7.38
N LEU A 173 -16.45 -17.53 6.68
CA LEU A 173 -17.77 -16.92 6.81
C LEU A 173 -18.48 -16.94 5.46
N ALA A 174 -19.79 -17.13 5.46
CA ALA A 174 -20.63 -16.89 4.30
C ALA A 174 -20.55 -15.39 3.90
N PHE A 175 -20.38 -15.10 2.61
CA PHE A 175 -20.25 -13.72 2.15
C PHE A 175 -21.59 -12.95 2.25
N PRO A 176 -21.64 -11.74 2.83
CA PRO A 176 -22.90 -11.05 3.12
C PRO A 176 -23.42 -10.21 1.94
N PHE A 177 -23.42 -10.79 0.73
CA PHE A 177 -23.91 -10.17 -0.49
C PHE A 177 -24.21 -11.24 -1.54
N VAL A 178 -25.27 -11.07 -2.32
CA VAL A 178 -25.72 -12.08 -3.31
C VAL A 178 -25.58 -11.66 -4.76
N GLY A 179 -25.15 -10.43 -5.06
CA GLY A 179 -24.99 -9.99 -6.44
C GLY A 179 -23.91 -10.78 -7.19
N PHE A 180 -23.98 -10.76 -8.52
CA PHE A 180 -23.11 -11.56 -9.39
C PHE A 180 -21.63 -11.20 -9.30
N GLU A 181 -21.31 -9.95 -8.98
CA GLU A 181 -19.94 -9.48 -8.85
C GLU A 181 -19.54 -9.37 -7.37
N VAL A 182 -18.88 -10.43 -6.88
CA VAL A 182 -18.18 -10.37 -5.59
C VAL A 182 -16.74 -9.91 -5.82
N PRO A 183 -16.22 -8.94 -5.05
CA PRO A 183 -14.87 -8.48 -5.29
C PRO A 183 -13.81 -9.56 -5.05
N THR A 184 -12.93 -9.74 -6.03
CA THR A 184 -11.88 -10.80 -6.03
C THR A 184 -10.96 -10.79 -4.80
N ARG A 185 -10.83 -9.65 -4.12
CA ARG A 185 -10.00 -9.50 -2.91
C ARG A 185 -10.43 -10.39 -1.73
N PHE A 186 -11.67 -10.86 -1.71
CA PHE A 186 -12.18 -11.75 -0.66
C PHE A 186 -11.83 -13.22 -0.93
N LYS A 187 -11.31 -13.56 -2.13
CA LYS A 187 -10.96 -14.93 -2.54
C LYS A 187 -12.09 -15.93 -2.20
N VAL A 188 -13.32 -15.52 -2.49
CA VAL A 188 -14.52 -16.31 -2.21
C VAL A 188 -14.43 -17.63 -2.98
N ASP A 189 -14.75 -18.74 -2.30
CA ASP A 189 -14.79 -20.04 -2.96
C ASP A 189 -15.80 -20.06 -4.12
N ASN A 190 -15.54 -20.88 -5.13
CA ASN A 190 -16.46 -21.06 -6.27
C ASN A 190 -17.64 -21.99 -5.91
N GLU A 191 -17.85 -22.28 -4.63
CA GLU A 191 -18.95 -23.12 -4.16
C GLU A 191 -20.26 -22.33 -4.14
N ALA A 192 -21.40 -23.03 -4.14
CA ALA A 192 -22.73 -22.42 -4.25
C ALA A 192 -23.05 -21.38 -3.14
N ASN A 193 -22.31 -21.41 -2.02
CA ASN A 193 -22.57 -20.62 -0.83
C ASN A 193 -21.59 -19.44 -0.64
N GLY A 194 -20.53 -19.36 -1.46
CA GLY A 194 -19.57 -18.28 -1.47
C GLY A 194 -18.99 -17.93 -0.09
N ASN A 195 -18.17 -18.80 0.48
CA ASN A 195 -17.50 -18.53 1.75
C ASN A 195 -16.14 -17.84 1.55
N TRP A 196 -15.71 -17.10 2.57
CA TRP A 196 -14.44 -16.38 2.57
C TRP A 196 -13.75 -16.48 3.93
N LEU A 197 -12.42 -16.47 3.93
CA LEU A 197 -11.61 -16.57 5.15
C LEU A 197 -11.58 -15.23 5.90
N PHE A 198 -11.97 -15.24 7.18
CA PHE A 198 -11.78 -14.11 8.08
C PHE A 198 -10.77 -14.43 9.17
N LEU A 199 -9.79 -13.55 9.31
CA LEU A 199 -8.82 -13.56 10.39
C LEU A 199 -9.23 -12.51 11.42
N GLY A 200 -9.32 -12.90 12.69
CA GLY A 200 -9.74 -11.97 13.75
C GLY A 200 -8.81 -10.76 13.86
N ARG A 201 -9.40 -9.58 14.07
CA ARG A 201 -8.72 -8.28 14.07
C ARG A 201 -8.98 -7.52 15.34
N MET A 202 -7.94 -7.11 16.07
CA MET A 202 -8.10 -6.42 17.36
C MET A 202 -8.94 -5.13 17.26
N ARG A 203 -8.85 -4.43 16.13
CA ARG A 203 -9.62 -3.21 15.85
C ARG A 203 -11.11 -3.47 15.57
N PHE A 204 -11.54 -4.72 15.45
CA PHE A 204 -12.94 -5.06 15.19
C PHE A 204 -13.86 -4.64 16.34
N LYS A 205 -13.44 -4.85 17.60
CA LYS A 205 -14.19 -4.40 18.78
C LYS A 205 -14.42 -2.89 18.79
N GLU A 206 -13.38 -2.12 18.47
CA GLU A 206 -13.45 -0.67 18.39
C GLU A 206 -14.37 -0.22 17.24
N LEU A 207 -14.27 -0.85 16.06
CA LEU A 207 -15.21 -0.61 14.94
C LEU A 207 -16.67 -0.79 15.38
N PHE A 208 -16.96 -1.86 16.10
CA PHE A 208 -18.30 -2.12 16.61
C PHE A 208 -18.75 -1.08 17.65
N GLN A 209 -17.88 -0.74 18.61
CA GLN A 209 -18.16 0.27 19.63
C GLN A 209 -18.44 1.65 19.00
N THR A 210 -17.61 2.09 18.06
CA THR A 210 -17.81 3.37 17.36
C THR A 210 -19.10 3.35 16.52
N LEU A 211 -19.47 2.23 15.91
CA LEU A 211 -20.76 2.11 15.23
C LEU A 211 -21.91 2.30 16.24
N ASN A 212 -21.85 1.67 17.42
CA ASN A 212 -22.89 1.82 18.42
C ASN A 212 -23.02 3.27 18.94
N GLU A 213 -21.91 3.98 19.10
CA GLU A 213 -21.93 5.42 19.40
C GLU A 213 -22.69 6.20 18.32
N VAL A 214 -22.43 5.92 17.05
CA VAL A 214 -23.15 6.54 15.93
C VAL A 214 -24.63 6.16 15.95
N ARG A 215 -24.97 4.89 16.22
CA ARG A 215 -26.36 4.41 16.31
C ARG A 215 -27.13 5.12 17.41
N ASN A 216 -26.53 5.27 18.59
CA ASN A 216 -27.16 5.85 19.77
C ASN A 216 -27.18 7.39 19.76
N SER A 217 -26.34 8.02 18.94
CA SER A 217 -26.30 9.48 18.82
C SER A 217 -27.46 10.02 17.97
N ARG A 218 -28.04 11.14 18.42
CA ARG A 218 -28.94 11.96 17.59
C ARG A 218 -28.18 12.87 16.62
N ASN A 219 -26.90 13.13 16.91
CA ASN A 219 -26.07 14.08 16.20
C ASN A 219 -25.12 13.41 15.20
N HIS A 220 -24.99 12.09 15.21
CA HIS A 220 -24.14 11.36 14.26
C HIS A 220 -24.99 10.46 13.38
N SER A 221 -24.78 10.56 12.06
CA SER A 221 -25.46 9.70 11.08
C SER A 221 -24.50 8.73 10.39
N ALA A 222 -23.19 9.00 10.40
CA ALA A 222 -22.22 8.22 9.67
C ALA A 222 -20.95 7.93 10.47
N LEU A 223 -20.40 6.73 10.27
CA LEU A 223 -19.05 6.31 10.63
C LEU A 223 -18.20 6.16 9.37
N TRP A 224 -17.02 6.77 9.34
CA TRP A 224 -16.00 6.53 8.32
C TRP A 224 -14.90 5.62 8.84
N LEU A 225 -14.75 4.44 8.25
CA LEU A 225 -13.59 3.58 8.41
C LEU A 225 -12.52 3.97 7.39
N TYR A 226 -11.55 4.76 7.84
CA TYR A 226 -10.57 5.44 7.02
C TYR A 226 -9.15 4.94 7.32
N GLY A 227 -8.32 4.68 6.31
CA GLY A 227 -6.91 4.34 6.59
C GLY A 227 -6.16 3.61 5.48
N THR A 228 -5.05 2.97 5.85
CA THR A 228 -4.07 2.35 4.94
C THR A 228 -4.73 1.40 3.94
N GLN A 229 -4.34 1.48 2.67
CA GLN A 229 -4.78 0.50 1.67
C GLN A 229 -4.23 -0.88 2.03
N GLY A 230 -5.08 -1.90 2.02
CA GLY A 230 -4.67 -3.26 2.36
C GLY A 230 -4.70 -3.61 3.85
N TYR A 231 -5.11 -2.69 4.73
CA TYR A 231 -5.23 -2.93 6.18
C TYR A 231 -6.18 -4.09 6.56
N GLY A 232 -7.17 -4.39 5.70
CA GLY A 232 -8.25 -5.34 6.01
C GLY A 232 -9.61 -4.67 6.28
N LYS A 233 -9.77 -3.38 5.98
CA LYS A 233 -11.05 -2.62 6.17
C LYS A 233 -12.27 -3.35 5.60
N SER A 234 -12.18 -3.79 4.35
CA SER A 234 -13.27 -4.52 3.68
C SER A 234 -13.63 -5.83 4.37
N HIS A 235 -12.64 -6.54 4.90
CA HIS A 235 -12.85 -7.81 5.62
C HIS A 235 -13.54 -7.54 6.96
N MET A 236 -13.10 -6.53 7.70
CA MET A 236 -13.78 -6.11 8.94
C MET A 236 -15.23 -5.64 8.66
N LEU A 237 -15.48 -4.92 7.57
CA LEU A 237 -16.85 -4.52 7.21
C LEU A 237 -17.73 -5.70 6.82
N ALA A 238 -17.23 -6.66 6.04
CA ALA A 238 -17.99 -7.86 5.70
C ALA A 238 -18.33 -8.67 6.96
N ALA A 239 -17.37 -8.90 7.86
CA ALA A 239 -17.62 -9.57 9.15
C ALA A 239 -18.63 -8.80 10.02
N LEU A 240 -18.57 -7.46 10.03
CA LEU A 240 -19.55 -6.60 10.71
C LEU A 240 -20.96 -6.77 10.13
N VAL A 241 -21.09 -6.86 8.80
CA VAL A 241 -22.40 -7.09 8.16
C VAL A 241 -22.94 -8.47 8.51
N CYS A 242 -22.09 -9.52 8.51
CA CYS A 242 -22.51 -10.86 8.95
C CYS A 242 -23.05 -10.82 10.38
N TYR A 243 -22.33 -10.13 11.28
CA TYR A 243 -22.75 -9.95 12.67
C TYR A 243 -24.12 -9.25 12.80
N LEU A 244 -24.29 -8.12 12.11
CA LEU A 244 -25.54 -7.34 12.17
C LEU A 244 -26.72 -8.09 11.53
N ALA A 245 -26.49 -8.78 10.42
CA ALA A 245 -27.51 -9.61 9.76
C ALA A 245 -27.97 -10.77 10.68
N ALA A 246 -27.04 -11.43 11.37
CA ALA A 246 -27.37 -12.49 12.33
C ALA A 246 -28.18 -11.99 13.55
N ARG A 247 -28.13 -10.69 13.85
CA ARG A 247 -28.99 -10.04 14.86
C ARG A 247 -30.38 -9.70 14.33
N GLY A 248 -30.67 -9.97 13.06
CA GLY A 248 -31.90 -9.56 12.39
C GLY A 248 -31.93 -8.08 12.03
N GLU A 249 -30.79 -7.38 11.98
CA GLU A 249 -30.76 -5.99 11.55
C GLU A 249 -30.83 -5.88 10.02
N ARG A 250 -31.57 -4.86 9.52
CA ARG A 250 -31.66 -4.55 8.10
C ARG A 250 -30.39 -3.84 7.65
N VAL A 251 -29.48 -4.57 6.98
CA VAL A 251 -28.20 -4.03 6.52
C VAL A 251 -28.07 -4.12 5.01
N ILE A 252 -27.92 -2.97 4.35
CA ILE A 252 -27.59 -2.89 2.93
C ILE A 252 -26.08 -2.77 2.81
N TYR A 253 -25.43 -3.83 2.32
CA TYR A 253 -23.99 -3.86 2.11
C TYR A 253 -23.65 -3.70 0.62
N ILE A 254 -22.84 -2.69 0.32
CA ILE A 254 -22.26 -2.46 -0.99
C ILE A 254 -20.76 -2.77 -0.89
N PRO A 255 -20.31 -3.95 -1.35
CA PRO A 255 -18.92 -4.37 -1.15
C PRO A 255 -17.93 -3.61 -2.03
N THR A 256 -18.35 -3.01 -3.13
CA THR A 256 -17.48 -2.09 -3.89
C THR A 256 -18.29 -1.06 -4.65
N CYS A 257 -17.92 0.21 -4.52
CA CYS A 257 -18.50 1.26 -5.35
C CYS A 257 -18.04 1.23 -6.82
N ARG A 258 -17.09 0.36 -7.19
CA ARG A 258 -16.66 0.24 -8.60
C ARG A 258 -17.79 -0.32 -9.48
N THR A 259 -18.46 -1.37 -9.03
CA THR A 259 -19.57 -1.99 -9.77
C THR A 259 -20.78 -1.04 -9.89
N LEU A 260 -20.98 -0.13 -8.93
CA LEU A 260 -22.02 0.90 -9.03
C LEU A 260 -21.85 1.86 -10.22
N LEU A 261 -20.65 1.97 -10.78
CA LEU A 261 -20.42 2.79 -11.98
C LEU A 261 -20.87 2.08 -13.26
N GLN A 262 -20.96 0.75 -13.23
CA GLN A 262 -21.32 -0.08 -14.37
C GLN A 262 -22.80 -0.43 -14.34
N ASP A 263 -23.28 -0.93 -13.20
CA ASP A 263 -24.68 -1.36 -13.00
C ASP A 263 -25.21 -0.92 -11.63
N PRO A 264 -25.59 0.37 -11.48
CA PRO A 264 -26.04 0.91 -10.20
C PRO A 264 -27.33 0.28 -9.68
N VAL A 265 -28.29 0.00 -10.56
CA VAL A 265 -29.64 -0.40 -10.17
C VAL A 265 -29.65 -1.85 -9.68
N SER A 266 -29.19 -2.80 -10.51
CA SER A 266 -29.24 -4.21 -10.12
C SER A 266 -28.29 -4.55 -8.98
N TYR A 267 -27.16 -3.85 -8.87
CA TYR A 267 -26.23 -4.05 -7.77
C TYR A 267 -26.79 -3.59 -6.41
N VAL A 268 -27.50 -2.45 -6.38
CA VAL A 268 -28.20 -2.01 -5.15
C VAL A 268 -29.40 -2.92 -4.85
N GLN A 269 -30.15 -3.37 -5.87
CA GLN A 269 -31.23 -4.34 -5.67
C GLN A 269 -30.72 -5.63 -5.03
N ALA A 270 -29.58 -6.16 -5.48
CA ALA A 270 -28.99 -7.35 -4.86
C ALA A 270 -28.65 -7.15 -3.37
N ALA A 271 -28.13 -5.98 -3.00
CA ALA A 271 -27.89 -5.63 -1.60
C ALA A 271 -29.20 -5.50 -0.79
N MET A 272 -30.26 -4.97 -1.40
CA MET A 272 -31.59 -4.87 -0.79
C MET A 272 -32.22 -6.25 -0.61
N LEU A 273 -32.16 -7.13 -1.62
CA LEU A 273 -32.68 -8.50 -1.50
C LEU A 273 -32.01 -9.26 -0.35
N PHE A 274 -30.71 -9.06 -0.12
CA PHE A 274 -30.02 -9.58 1.07
C PHE A 274 -30.58 -9.00 2.37
N ALA A 275 -30.80 -7.68 2.43
CA ALA A 275 -31.30 -7.00 3.63
C ALA A 275 -32.74 -7.40 4.03
N TRP A 276 -33.59 -7.74 3.05
CA TRP A 276 -35.02 -8.11 3.24
C TRP A 276 -35.30 -9.60 2.95
N ALA A 277 -34.30 -10.47 3.10
CA ALA A 277 -34.38 -11.87 2.72
C ALA A 277 -35.42 -12.74 3.47
N ASP A 278 -35.98 -12.21 4.55
CA ASP A 278 -37.04 -12.76 5.42
C ASP A 278 -38.40 -12.03 5.25
N ASP A 279 -38.50 -11.05 4.34
CA ASP A 279 -39.71 -10.29 4.06
C ASP A 279 -40.11 -10.47 2.58
N ASP A 280 -41.01 -11.42 2.33
CA ASP A 280 -41.49 -11.76 0.99
C ASP A 280 -42.21 -10.59 0.29
N VAL A 281 -42.87 -9.72 1.06
CA VAL A 281 -43.61 -8.56 0.52
C VAL A 281 -42.61 -7.51 0.04
N ALA A 282 -41.66 -7.13 0.89
CA ALA A 282 -40.61 -6.19 0.52
C ALA A 282 -39.74 -6.74 -0.62
N THR A 283 -39.39 -8.02 -0.58
CA THR A 283 -38.64 -8.70 -1.66
C THR A 283 -39.37 -8.59 -2.99
N SER A 284 -40.68 -8.83 -3.01
CA SER A 284 -41.50 -8.71 -4.22
C SER A 284 -41.54 -7.26 -4.74
N GLU A 285 -41.60 -6.27 -3.86
CA GLU A 285 -41.53 -4.86 -4.24
C GLU A 285 -40.15 -4.52 -4.84
N ILE A 286 -39.06 -4.96 -4.21
CA ILE A 286 -37.68 -4.69 -4.62
C ILE A 286 -37.38 -5.21 -6.03
N ILE A 287 -37.87 -6.41 -6.38
CA ILE A 287 -37.72 -7.01 -7.71
C ILE A 287 -38.32 -6.13 -8.82
N ASN A 288 -39.34 -5.33 -8.48
CA ASN A 288 -40.07 -4.51 -9.43
C ASN A 288 -39.53 -3.08 -9.56
N LEU A 289 -38.54 -2.67 -8.76
CA LEU A 289 -37.88 -1.36 -8.88
C LEU A 289 -37.02 -1.33 -10.15
N ASN A 290 -37.14 -0.29 -10.98
CA ASN A 290 -36.53 -0.23 -12.31
C ASN A 290 -35.44 0.84 -12.45
N ASP A 291 -35.40 1.82 -11.53
CA ASP A 291 -34.49 2.96 -11.63
C ASP A 291 -34.00 3.48 -10.26
N GLN A 292 -33.12 4.48 -10.31
CA GLN A 292 -32.49 5.06 -9.13
C GLN A 292 -33.49 5.83 -8.27
N GLU A 293 -34.49 6.46 -8.87
CA GLU A 293 -35.53 7.23 -8.21
C GLU A 293 -36.48 6.34 -7.41
N GLU A 294 -36.94 5.23 -8.00
CA GLU A 294 -37.78 4.22 -7.36
C GLU A 294 -37.04 3.58 -6.16
N ILE A 295 -35.78 3.20 -6.34
CA ILE A 295 -34.93 2.70 -5.25
C ILE A 295 -34.79 3.75 -4.14
N THR A 296 -34.54 5.01 -4.50
CA THR A 296 -34.40 6.09 -3.51
C THR A 296 -35.68 6.32 -2.73
N ALA A 297 -36.83 6.28 -3.41
CA ALA A 297 -38.14 6.45 -2.78
C ALA A 297 -38.43 5.32 -1.78
N PHE A 298 -38.17 4.07 -2.19
CA PHE A 298 -38.27 2.90 -1.32
C PHE A 298 -37.36 3.05 -0.09
N LEU A 299 -36.07 3.28 -0.28
CA LEU A 299 -35.11 3.34 0.84
C LEU A 299 -35.39 4.49 1.82
N ARG A 300 -35.94 5.60 1.34
CA ARG A 300 -36.31 6.73 2.20
C ARG A 300 -37.49 6.41 3.10
N SER A 301 -38.47 5.63 2.62
CA SER A 301 -39.66 5.25 3.40
C SER A 301 -39.35 4.24 4.52
N GLN A 302 -38.29 3.44 4.36
CA GLN A 302 -37.89 2.43 5.35
C GLN A 302 -37.31 3.06 6.62
N THR A 303 -37.69 2.55 7.79
CA THR A 303 -37.08 2.89 9.08
C THR A 303 -36.08 1.81 9.50
N ASN A 304 -35.10 2.14 10.33
CA ASN A 304 -34.14 1.18 10.92
C ASN A 304 -33.28 0.39 9.91
N VAL A 305 -32.86 1.02 8.81
CA VAL A 305 -31.89 0.43 7.86
C VAL A 305 -30.49 0.99 8.13
N ILE A 306 -29.49 0.11 8.16
CA ILE A 306 -28.07 0.47 8.24
C ILE A 306 -27.44 0.28 6.87
N PHE A 307 -26.69 1.29 6.42
CA PHE A 307 -25.95 1.25 5.17
C PHE A 307 -24.48 0.97 5.46
N VAL A 308 -23.89 -0.02 4.78
CA VAL A 308 -22.44 -0.26 4.83
C VAL A 308 -21.90 -0.17 3.40
N ILE A 309 -21.17 0.90 3.11
CA ILE A 309 -20.70 1.23 1.77
C ILE A 309 -19.17 1.20 1.73
N ASP A 310 -18.63 0.17 1.10
CA ASP A 310 -17.19 -0.06 1.02
C ASP A 310 -16.57 0.53 -0.26
N GLN A 311 -15.30 0.93 -0.17
CA GLN A 311 -14.50 1.48 -1.26
C GLN A 311 -15.09 2.74 -1.91
N MET A 312 -15.54 3.71 -1.11
CA MET A 312 -16.00 5.02 -1.62
C MET A 312 -14.94 5.73 -2.49
N ASN A 313 -13.66 5.45 -2.27
CA ASN A 313 -12.57 5.97 -3.10
C ASN A 313 -12.56 5.42 -4.54
N ALA A 314 -13.29 4.34 -4.85
CA ALA A 314 -13.42 3.81 -6.20
C ALA A 314 -14.24 4.73 -7.13
N LEU A 315 -15.04 5.64 -6.56
CA LEU A 315 -15.83 6.62 -7.32
C LEU A 315 -14.97 7.77 -7.88
N LYS A 316 -13.72 7.91 -7.42
CA LYS A 316 -12.78 8.88 -7.97
C LYS A 316 -11.99 8.20 -9.08
N ILE A 317 -12.25 8.58 -10.33
CA ILE A 317 -11.53 8.13 -11.52
C ILE A 317 -10.90 9.34 -12.19
N ASP A 318 -9.65 9.25 -12.61
CA ASP A 318 -8.85 10.36 -13.14
C ASP A 318 -9.20 10.76 -14.59
N ASN A 319 -10.30 10.22 -15.16
CA ASN A 319 -10.83 10.55 -16.49
C ASN A 319 -12.03 11.51 -16.39
N SER A 320 -12.02 12.60 -17.16
CA SER A 320 -12.99 13.71 -17.04
C SER A 320 -14.47 13.36 -17.31
N MET A 321 -14.76 12.35 -18.14
CA MET A 321 -16.14 11.87 -18.37
C MET A 321 -16.61 10.89 -17.29
N GLU A 322 -15.73 9.99 -16.84
CA GLU A 322 -16.02 9.04 -15.75
C GLU A 322 -16.09 9.74 -14.38
N GLU A 323 -15.39 10.85 -14.22
CA GLU A 323 -15.47 11.72 -13.04
C GLU A 323 -16.91 12.22 -12.80
N LYS A 324 -17.66 12.56 -13.88
CA LYS A 324 -19.08 12.94 -13.77
C LYS A 324 -19.94 11.76 -13.34
N GLY A 325 -19.68 10.57 -13.85
CA GLY A 325 -20.36 9.34 -13.44
C GLY A 325 -20.14 9.05 -11.95
N GLY A 326 -18.90 9.11 -11.50
CA GLY A 326 -18.52 8.95 -10.09
C GLY A 326 -19.19 9.96 -9.16
N GLN A 327 -19.23 11.23 -9.56
CA GLN A 327 -19.92 12.28 -8.79
C GLN A 327 -21.44 12.05 -8.73
N ASN A 328 -22.06 11.57 -9.81
CA ASN A 328 -23.49 11.27 -9.83
C ASN A 328 -23.84 10.11 -8.90
N ILE A 329 -23.08 9.01 -8.96
CA ILE A 329 -23.25 7.88 -8.04
C ILE A 329 -23.00 8.30 -6.59
N PHE A 330 -21.96 9.11 -6.34
CA PHE A 330 -21.73 9.66 -5.00
C PHE A 330 -22.94 10.45 -4.48
N LYS A 331 -23.50 11.35 -5.30
CA LYS A 331 -24.71 12.11 -4.93
C LYS A 331 -25.90 11.19 -4.68
N TRP A 332 -26.07 10.16 -5.51
CA TRP A 332 -27.15 9.20 -5.35
C TRP A 332 -27.04 8.42 -4.03
N ILE A 333 -25.85 7.88 -3.71
CA ILE A 333 -25.57 7.23 -2.41
C ILE A 333 -25.93 8.17 -1.27
N MET A 334 -25.37 9.38 -1.28
CA MET A 334 -25.64 10.36 -0.22
C MET A 334 -27.14 10.72 -0.10
N SER A 335 -27.91 10.59 -1.18
CA SER A 335 -29.33 10.93 -1.21
C SER A 335 -30.23 9.90 -0.53
N PHE A 336 -29.89 8.60 -0.61
CA PHE A 336 -30.66 7.53 0.02
C PHE A 336 -30.13 7.14 1.40
N THR A 337 -28.86 7.43 1.71
CA THR A 337 -28.32 7.29 3.08
C THR A 337 -28.64 8.49 3.97
N PHE A 338 -29.20 9.57 3.42
CA PHE A 338 -29.48 10.80 4.17
C PHE A 338 -30.41 10.53 5.36
N GLY A 339 -29.98 10.96 6.56
CA GLY A 339 -30.73 10.76 7.80
C GLY A 339 -30.76 9.32 8.31
N LYS A 340 -30.02 8.40 7.68
CA LYS A 340 -29.91 6.98 8.07
C LYS A 340 -28.55 6.69 8.69
N LYS A 341 -28.46 5.62 9.47
CA LYS A 341 -27.19 5.18 10.07
C LYS A 341 -26.33 4.50 9.01
N SER A 342 -25.10 4.96 8.85
CA SER A 342 -24.23 4.53 7.74
C SER A 342 -22.79 4.28 8.20
N VAL A 343 -22.13 3.32 7.55
CA VAL A 343 -20.69 3.09 7.63
C VAL A 343 -20.12 3.23 6.23
N PHE A 344 -19.17 4.14 6.05
CA PHE A 344 -18.45 4.34 4.80
C PHE A 344 -17.00 3.89 4.98
N SER A 345 -16.40 3.23 3.99
CA SER A 345 -14.95 3.01 3.98
C SER A 345 -14.26 3.60 2.76
N CYS A 346 -13.07 4.14 2.98
CA CYS A 346 -12.17 4.55 1.92
C CYS A 346 -10.70 4.43 2.34
N SER A 347 -9.82 4.34 1.34
CA SER A 347 -8.37 4.41 1.56
C SER A 347 -7.92 5.85 1.83
N ALA A 348 -6.79 5.98 2.52
CA ALA A 348 -6.33 7.22 3.12
C ALA A 348 -6.02 8.38 2.14
N ASN A 349 -6.15 8.24 0.83
CA ASN A 349 -5.93 9.34 -0.12
C ASN A 349 -7.21 9.78 -0.85
N TYR A 350 -8.37 9.50 -0.25
CA TYR A 350 -9.63 9.92 -0.80
C TYR A 350 -9.87 11.41 -0.54
N SER A 351 -9.58 12.24 -1.54
CA SER A 351 -9.65 13.70 -1.44
C SER A 351 -11.03 14.24 -1.05
N THR A 352 -12.12 13.56 -1.45
CA THR A 352 -13.48 13.98 -1.06
C THR A 352 -13.70 13.85 0.44
N TYR A 353 -13.19 12.77 1.04
CA TYR A 353 -13.20 12.63 2.50
C TYR A 353 -12.33 13.70 3.15
N LEU A 354 -11.10 13.93 2.66
CA LEU A 354 -10.21 14.97 3.20
C LEU A 354 -10.83 16.38 3.13
N ALA A 355 -11.51 16.71 2.04
CA ALA A 355 -12.22 17.97 1.89
C ALA A 355 -13.43 18.08 2.84
N ARG A 356 -14.09 16.95 3.12
CA ARG A 356 -15.22 16.88 4.05
C ARG A 356 -14.78 16.93 5.51
N SER A 357 -13.67 16.29 5.87
CA SER A 357 -13.10 16.31 7.22
C SER A 357 -12.64 17.70 7.65
N ASN A 358 -12.28 18.57 6.68
CA ASN A 358 -11.95 19.97 6.95
C ASN A 358 -13.16 20.87 7.22
N LYS A 359 -14.38 20.37 7.04
CA LYS A 359 -15.63 21.08 7.34
C LYS A 359 -16.23 20.53 8.63
N GLU A 360 -16.90 21.39 9.38
CA GLU A 360 -17.73 20.94 10.50
C GLU A 360 -18.75 19.92 9.96
N ASN A 361 -18.64 18.69 10.43
CA ASN A 361 -19.52 17.61 10.03
C ASN A 361 -19.84 16.73 11.23
N GLN A 362 -20.95 16.01 11.09
CA GLN A 362 -21.52 15.14 12.11
C GLN A 362 -21.00 13.70 11.99
N ASP A 363 -19.95 13.47 11.21
CA ASP A 363 -19.47 12.12 10.95
C ASP A 363 -18.45 11.71 12.04
N ARG A 364 -18.52 10.46 12.48
CA ARG A 364 -17.46 9.83 13.28
C ARG A 364 -16.44 9.18 12.35
N VAL A 365 -15.19 9.12 12.78
CA VAL A 365 -14.09 8.55 11.99
C VAL A 365 -13.35 7.55 12.87
N LEU A 366 -13.22 6.32 12.38
CA LEU A 366 -12.28 5.34 12.89
C LEU A 366 -11.10 5.25 11.93
N ARG A 367 -9.92 5.68 12.41
CA ARG A 367 -8.68 5.67 11.64
C ARG A 367 -7.93 4.36 11.86
N VAL A 368 -7.63 3.65 10.76
CA VAL A 368 -6.88 2.38 10.78
C VAL A 368 -5.64 2.48 9.89
N TYR A 369 -4.56 2.98 10.48
CA TYR A 369 -3.27 3.14 9.80
C TYR A 369 -2.29 2.01 10.13
N GLY A 370 -1.19 1.95 9.37
CA GLY A 370 -0.19 0.88 9.47
C GLY A 370 -0.69 -0.47 8.96
N GLY A 371 -0.24 -1.55 9.61
CA GLY A 371 -0.56 -2.94 9.32
C GLY A 371 -1.13 -3.70 10.51
N LEU A 372 -0.83 -5.00 10.58
CA LEU A 372 -1.11 -5.87 11.72
C LEU A 372 -0.41 -5.36 12.99
N SER A 373 -1.07 -5.49 14.15
CA SER A 373 -0.44 -5.28 15.45
C SER A 373 0.61 -6.36 15.76
N ARG A 374 1.45 -6.18 16.79
CA ARG A 374 2.41 -7.22 17.22
C ARG A 374 1.73 -8.57 17.49
N ALA A 375 0.61 -8.56 18.23
CA ALA A 375 -0.15 -9.78 18.51
C ALA A 375 -0.76 -10.41 17.25
N GLU A 376 -1.20 -9.59 16.29
CA GLU A 376 -1.70 -10.07 14.99
C GLU A 376 -0.57 -10.66 14.13
N MET A 377 0.60 -10.03 14.11
CA MET A 377 1.79 -10.53 13.42
C MET A 377 2.30 -11.85 14.03
N ASP A 378 2.29 -11.98 15.36
CA ASP A 378 2.66 -13.25 16.01
C ASP A 378 1.78 -14.40 15.55
N GLN A 379 0.48 -14.17 15.41
CA GLN A 379 -0.44 -15.18 14.89
C GLN A 379 -0.27 -15.40 13.38
N TRP A 380 0.04 -14.35 12.62
CA TRP A 380 0.38 -14.48 11.21
C TRP A 380 1.60 -15.40 11.03
N TRP A 381 2.68 -15.20 11.79
CA TRP A 381 3.86 -16.07 11.76
C TRP A 381 3.56 -17.51 12.19
N LYS A 382 2.69 -17.72 13.18
CA LYS A 382 2.29 -19.07 13.61
C LYS A 382 1.57 -19.83 12.49
N ARG A 383 0.68 -19.15 11.76
CA ARG A 383 -0.06 -19.74 10.62
C ARG A 383 0.84 -20.00 9.41
N HIS A 384 1.84 -19.15 9.22
CA HIS A 384 2.76 -19.20 8.09
C HIS A 384 4.12 -19.80 8.48
N ASN A 385 4.16 -20.68 9.48
CA ASN A 385 5.39 -21.33 9.94
C ASN A 385 6.04 -22.25 8.90
N HIS A 386 5.27 -22.68 7.90
CA HIS A 386 5.72 -23.49 6.76
C HIS A 386 6.44 -22.68 5.68
N LEU A 387 6.30 -21.35 5.67
CA LEU A 387 6.91 -20.51 4.65
C LEU A 387 8.43 -20.45 4.79
N GLN A 388 9.13 -20.60 3.67
CA GLN A 388 10.57 -20.46 3.58
C GLN A 388 10.92 -18.97 3.43
N ARG A 389 11.75 -18.46 4.35
CA ARG A 389 12.15 -17.06 4.39
C ARG A 389 13.39 -16.75 3.54
N GLY A 390 14.08 -17.78 3.04
CA GLY A 390 15.39 -17.60 2.41
C GLY A 390 16.39 -16.94 3.35
N HIS A 391 17.02 -15.86 2.90
CA HIS A 391 17.95 -15.05 3.69
C HIS A 391 17.25 -13.97 4.54
N TYR A 392 15.95 -13.76 4.39
CA TYR A 392 15.22 -12.70 5.09
C TYR A 392 14.93 -13.05 6.56
N THR A 393 15.17 -12.07 7.42
CA THR A 393 14.73 -12.05 8.81
C THR A 393 13.25 -11.69 8.91
N LYS A 394 12.63 -11.95 10.06
CA LYS A 394 11.23 -11.52 10.30
C LYS A 394 11.13 -9.99 10.32
N ASP A 395 12.09 -9.32 10.95
CA ASP A 395 12.14 -7.86 11.07
C ASP A 395 12.21 -7.18 9.70
N GLU A 396 12.98 -7.72 8.75
CA GLU A 396 13.04 -7.22 7.38
C GLU A 396 11.70 -7.37 6.66
N ILE A 397 11.05 -8.52 6.78
CA ILE A 397 9.74 -8.78 6.15
C ILE A 397 8.69 -7.84 6.74
N GLU A 398 8.68 -7.69 8.06
CA GLU A 398 7.78 -6.78 8.78
C GLU A 398 8.02 -5.31 8.41
N ASP A 399 9.27 -4.88 8.31
CA ASP A 399 9.63 -3.52 7.94
C ASP A 399 9.24 -3.22 6.48
N VAL A 400 9.67 -4.05 5.54
CA VAL A 400 9.40 -3.89 4.10
C VAL A 400 7.88 -3.85 3.81
N THR A 401 7.11 -4.73 4.45
CA THR A 401 5.66 -4.81 4.25
C THR A 401 4.88 -3.83 5.14
N GLY A 402 5.51 -3.27 6.17
CA GLY A 402 4.83 -2.50 7.22
C GLY A 402 3.77 -3.31 7.97
N CYS A 403 3.91 -4.64 7.96
CA CYS A 403 2.92 -5.61 8.43
C CYS A 403 1.55 -5.46 7.75
N ILE A 404 1.46 -4.83 6.57
CA ILE A 404 0.19 -4.60 5.88
C ILE A 404 -0.28 -5.94 5.30
N PRO A 405 -1.49 -6.44 5.64
CA PRO A 405 -1.96 -7.75 5.17
C PRO A 405 -1.85 -7.93 3.66
N LEU A 406 -2.22 -6.92 2.87
CA LEU A 406 -2.11 -6.98 1.42
C LEU A 406 -0.65 -7.11 0.92
N LEU A 407 0.32 -6.50 1.61
CA LEU A 407 1.72 -6.59 1.22
C LEU A 407 2.35 -7.90 1.70
N LEU A 408 1.97 -8.38 2.90
CA LEU A 408 2.31 -9.71 3.41
C LEU A 408 1.81 -10.80 2.45
N ASP A 409 0.54 -10.76 2.03
CA ASP A 409 -0.01 -11.70 1.07
C ASP A 409 0.75 -11.68 -0.28
N LYS A 410 1.19 -10.50 -0.71
CA LYS A 410 1.89 -10.34 -1.99
C LYS A 410 3.30 -10.89 -1.96
N CYS A 411 4.02 -10.77 -0.84
CA CYS A 411 5.38 -11.29 -0.76
C CYS A 411 5.43 -12.82 -0.66
N VAL A 412 4.30 -13.50 -0.46
CA VAL A 412 4.24 -14.97 -0.48
C VAL A 412 4.07 -15.46 -1.93
N VAL A 413 5.13 -16.08 -2.47
CA VAL A 413 5.17 -16.66 -3.81
C VAL A 413 5.37 -18.17 -3.70
N GLY A 414 4.28 -18.92 -3.82
CA GLY A 414 4.27 -20.35 -3.49
C GLY A 414 4.51 -20.54 -2.00
N GLU A 415 5.51 -21.33 -1.62
CA GLU A 415 5.91 -21.56 -0.22
C GLU A 415 7.07 -20.64 0.22
N ASN A 416 7.46 -19.66 -0.60
CA ASN A 416 8.60 -18.78 -0.33
C ASN A 416 8.16 -17.34 -0.08
N ILE A 417 8.93 -16.63 0.74
CA ILE A 417 8.83 -15.18 0.89
C ILE A 417 9.82 -14.50 -0.04
N GLU A 418 9.33 -13.63 -0.92
CA GLU A 418 10.10 -12.87 -1.89
C GLU A 418 9.80 -11.37 -1.77
N LEU A 419 10.83 -10.57 -1.45
CA LEU A 419 10.68 -9.12 -1.22
C LEU A 419 11.02 -8.28 -2.46
N LYS A 420 11.65 -8.86 -3.50
CA LYS A 420 12.06 -8.15 -4.73
C LYS A 420 11.02 -8.30 -5.85
N ILE A 421 9.78 -8.70 -5.53
CA ILE A 421 8.70 -8.78 -6.51
C ILE A 421 8.32 -7.40 -7.10
N PRO A 422 7.93 -7.32 -8.38
CA PRO A 422 7.55 -6.06 -9.03
C PRO A 422 6.47 -5.27 -8.27
N GLU A 423 5.51 -5.97 -7.66
CA GLU A 423 4.38 -5.39 -6.94
C GLU A 423 4.83 -4.53 -5.76
N LEU A 424 5.85 -4.97 -5.02
CA LEU A 424 6.42 -4.21 -3.90
C LEU A 424 7.20 -3.00 -4.40
N ARG A 425 7.98 -3.16 -5.48
CA ARG A 425 8.69 -2.04 -6.14
C ARG A 425 7.72 -0.92 -6.56
N THR A 426 6.52 -1.27 -7.03
CA THR A 426 5.52 -0.26 -7.40
C THR A 426 5.09 0.66 -6.25
N ILE A 427 5.24 0.22 -4.99
CA ILE A 427 4.92 1.04 -3.81
C ILE A 427 5.92 2.18 -3.68
N SER A 428 7.21 1.87 -3.71
CA SER A 428 8.29 2.86 -3.68
C SER A 428 8.21 3.80 -4.88
N ASP A 429 7.99 3.27 -6.09
CA ASP A 429 7.88 4.09 -7.30
C ASP A 429 6.70 5.08 -7.22
N LYS A 430 5.55 4.66 -6.65
CA LYS A 430 4.39 5.56 -6.44
C LYS A 430 4.66 6.65 -5.41
N ALA A 431 5.36 6.32 -4.32
CA ALA A 431 5.74 7.30 -3.31
C ALA A 431 6.71 8.34 -3.87
N VAL A 432 7.74 7.88 -4.60
CA VAL A 432 8.70 8.76 -5.28
C VAL A 432 8.00 9.60 -6.36
N GLY A 433 7.13 9.00 -7.17
CA GLY A 433 6.36 9.71 -8.18
C GLY A 433 5.51 10.85 -7.60
N PHE A 434 4.86 10.62 -6.46
CA PHE A 434 4.12 11.67 -5.76
C PHE A 434 5.05 12.80 -5.27
N ALA A 435 6.20 12.46 -4.66
CA ALA A 435 7.18 13.46 -4.22
C ALA A 435 7.67 14.34 -5.38
N GLN A 436 7.91 13.73 -6.54
CA GLN A 436 8.30 14.41 -7.77
C GLN A 436 7.17 15.28 -8.35
N GLU A 437 5.91 14.85 -8.23
CA GLU A 437 4.73 15.64 -8.62
C GLU A 437 4.63 16.91 -7.77
N ILE A 438 4.70 16.78 -6.44
CA ILE A 438 4.70 17.93 -5.51
C ILE A 438 5.83 18.89 -5.86
N ARG A 439 7.06 18.37 -6.05
CA ARG A 439 8.19 19.21 -6.45
C ARG A 439 7.93 19.95 -7.76
N SER A 440 7.38 19.26 -8.75
CA SER A 440 7.11 19.83 -10.07
C SER A 440 6.03 20.90 -10.02
N LYS A 441 4.98 20.68 -9.23
CA LYS A 441 3.87 21.61 -9.03
C LYS A 441 4.28 22.91 -8.35
N PHE A 442 5.24 22.85 -7.43
CA PHE A 442 5.73 24.00 -6.67
C PHE A 442 7.13 24.44 -7.10
N LYS A 443 7.49 24.25 -8.39
CA LYS A 443 8.77 24.72 -8.94
C LYS A 443 8.90 26.24 -8.75
N GLY A 444 9.79 26.64 -7.84
CA GLY A 444 10.10 28.05 -7.53
C GLY A 444 9.53 28.56 -6.20
N ASP A 445 8.53 27.87 -5.63
CA ASP A 445 8.04 28.16 -4.27
C ASP A 445 8.75 27.24 -3.27
N SER A 446 9.84 27.75 -2.70
CA SER A 446 10.61 27.00 -1.72
C SER A 446 9.80 26.67 -0.46
N TYR A 447 8.71 27.39 -0.16
CA TYR A 447 7.99 27.22 1.10
C TYR A 447 7.16 25.93 1.12
N GLU A 448 6.28 25.72 0.14
CA GLU A 448 5.43 24.52 0.05
C GLU A 448 6.28 23.23 -0.08
N TRP A 449 7.33 23.29 -0.89
CA TRP A 449 8.27 22.18 -1.05
C TRP A 449 9.04 21.89 0.24
N ASN A 450 9.58 22.92 0.91
CA ASN A 450 10.31 22.74 2.16
C ASN A 450 9.40 22.17 3.25
N ARG A 451 8.17 22.66 3.32
CA ARG A 451 7.13 22.08 4.17
C ARG A 451 7.00 20.59 3.85
N TYR A 452 6.71 20.20 2.60
CA TYR A 452 6.55 18.78 2.26
C TYR A 452 7.74 17.93 2.75
N CYS A 453 8.96 18.41 2.51
CA CYS A 453 10.18 17.74 2.95
C CYS A 453 10.23 17.58 4.47
N GLN A 454 9.88 18.61 5.23
CA GLN A 454 9.82 18.54 6.69
C GLN A 454 8.78 17.51 7.18
N TYR A 455 7.61 17.44 6.55
CA TYR A 455 6.59 16.44 6.91
C TYR A 455 7.05 15.03 6.61
N ALA A 456 7.52 14.78 5.39
CA ALA A 456 8.01 13.48 4.97
C ALA A 456 9.17 13.02 5.86
N LYS A 457 10.13 13.92 6.14
CA LYS A 457 11.24 13.67 7.07
C LYS A 457 10.73 13.34 8.48
N ALA A 458 9.77 14.10 9.02
CA ALA A 458 9.21 13.82 10.34
C ALA A 458 8.56 12.42 10.40
N CYS A 459 7.84 12.03 9.33
CA CYS A 459 7.30 10.68 9.19
C CYS A 459 8.38 9.61 9.13
N CYS A 460 9.42 9.78 8.30
CA CYS A 460 10.54 8.85 8.18
C CYS A 460 11.30 8.61 9.49
N LEU A 461 11.25 9.57 10.41
CA LEU A 461 11.99 9.55 11.68
C LEU A 461 11.11 9.28 12.91
N HIS A 462 9.80 9.09 12.75
CA HIS A 462 8.85 9.03 13.87
C HIS A 462 8.96 10.23 14.84
N THR A 463 9.10 11.44 14.28
CA THR A 463 9.20 12.70 15.04
C THR A 463 7.97 13.58 14.86
N ARG A 464 7.89 14.66 15.64
CA ARG A 464 6.76 15.59 15.61
C ARG A 464 6.66 16.29 14.26
N ILE A 465 5.48 16.26 13.64
CA ILE A 465 5.23 17.00 12.40
C ILE A 465 5.19 18.52 12.68
N PRO A 466 5.61 19.36 11.72
CA PRO A 466 5.55 20.82 11.89
C PRO A 466 4.13 21.36 12.19
N ASP A 467 3.99 22.57 12.71
CA ASP A 467 2.64 23.14 12.91
C ASP A 467 2.05 23.67 11.59
N GLY A 468 0.72 23.73 11.52
CA GLY A 468 -0.02 24.31 10.38
C GLY A 468 -0.38 23.33 9.24
N TRP A 469 -0.15 22.02 9.41
CA TRP A 469 -0.36 21.02 8.37
C TRP A 469 -1.80 20.73 7.98
N ILE A 470 -2.76 20.96 8.88
CA ILE A 470 -4.19 20.69 8.64
C ILE A 470 -4.70 21.48 7.42
N GLN A 471 -4.12 22.65 7.13
CA GLN A 471 -4.50 23.47 5.98
C GLN A 471 -3.85 23.00 4.65
N ARG A 472 -2.99 21.96 4.69
CA ARG A 472 -2.09 21.55 3.60
C ARG A 472 -2.16 20.05 3.31
N LEU A 473 -3.30 19.43 3.57
CA LEU A 473 -3.50 17.99 3.38
C LEU A 473 -3.23 17.55 1.93
N ASN A 474 -3.37 18.45 0.95
CA ASN A 474 -3.09 18.17 -0.46
C ASN A 474 -1.60 18.00 -0.81
N LEU A 475 -0.68 18.33 0.11
CA LEU A 475 0.76 18.12 -0.09
C LEU A 475 1.21 16.72 0.34
N ILE A 476 0.38 15.99 1.07
CA ILE A 476 0.78 14.75 1.72
C ILE A 476 0.22 13.57 0.93
N ASP A 477 1.07 12.57 0.67
CA ASP A 477 0.59 11.29 0.20
C ASP A 477 0.05 10.47 1.37
N HIS A 478 -1.21 10.70 1.70
CA HIS A 478 -1.86 10.03 2.81
C HIS A 478 -1.99 8.51 2.62
N ARG A 479 -1.67 7.96 1.44
CA ARG A 479 -1.54 6.50 1.28
C ARG A 479 -0.41 5.95 2.14
N TYR A 480 0.65 6.74 2.33
CA TYR A 480 1.90 6.30 2.91
C TYR A 480 2.30 7.06 4.17
N PHE A 481 1.84 8.30 4.33
CA PHE A 481 2.15 9.13 5.48
C PHE A 481 0.90 9.44 6.30
N TYR A 482 1.04 9.39 7.62
CA TYR A 482 -0.06 9.71 8.53
C TYR A 482 0.46 10.20 9.88
N HIS A 483 -0.44 10.67 10.72
CA HIS A 483 -0.21 10.93 12.13
C HIS A 483 -1.49 10.56 12.90
N LEU A 484 -1.37 10.37 14.20
CA LEU A 484 -2.52 10.25 15.07
C LEU A 484 -2.82 11.63 15.66
N ASP A 485 -4.11 11.92 15.85
CA ASP A 485 -4.60 13.25 16.23
C ASP A 485 -4.13 13.65 17.65
N ASP A 486 -3.73 12.68 18.48
CA ASP A 486 -3.33 12.81 19.87
C ASP A 486 -1.87 13.22 20.09
N ASP A 487 -0.94 12.80 19.22
CA ASP A 487 0.50 12.98 19.48
C ASP A 487 1.26 13.84 18.47
N ARG A 488 0.65 14.16 17.31
CA ARG A 488 1.32 14.86 16.20
C ARG A 488 2.63 14.21 15.77
N ILE A 489 2.81 12.91 15.98
CA ILE A 489 3.99 12.18 15.52
C ILE A 489 3.74 11.68 14.11
N GLY A 490 4.62 12.08 13.21
CA GLY A 490 4.62 11.63 11.83
C GLY A 490 4.95 10.14 11.79
N ARG A 491 4.19 9.39 10.99
CA ARG A 491 4.37 7.97 10.77
C ARG A 491 4.26 7.65 9.30
N LEU A 492 4.77 6.49 8.92
CA LEU A 492 4.69 5.97 7.57
C LEU A 492 4.19 4.53 7.57
N THR A 493 3.73 4.06 6.41
CA THR A 493 3.06 2.77 6.30
C THR A 493 4.00 1.57 6.23
N CYS A 494 5.17 1.68 5.58
CA CYS A 494 6.18 0.60 5.49
C CYS A 494 7.59 1.11 5.12
N GLY A 495 8.62 0.34 5.46
CA GLY A 495 10.04 0.63 5.21
C GLY A 495 10.38 0.91 3.74
N LEU A 496 9.72 0.23 2.79
CA LEU A 496 9.88 0.52 1.36
C LEU A 496 9.62 1.97 0.97
N VAL A 497 8.66 2.62 1.64
CA VAL A 497 8.39 4.05 1.45
C VAL A 497 9.44 4.88 2.15
N ARG A 498 9.81 4.51 3.39
CA ARG A 498 10.81 5.23 4.19
C ARG A 498 12.11 5.37 3.40
N ASP A 499 12.64 4.26 2.92
CA ASP A 499 13.96 4.21 2.28
C ASP A 499 13.94 4.98 0.96
N ALA A 500 12.92 4.74 0.13
CA ALA A 500 12.76 5.43 -1.15
C ALA A 500 12.59 6.95 -1.01
N ILE A 501 11.88 7.40 0.03
CA ILE A 501 11.65 8.82 0.28
C ILE A 501 12.88 9.48 0.91
N ILE A 502 13.61 8.80 1.80
CA ILE A 502 14.89 9.29 2.33
C ILE A 502 15.88 9.51 1.17
N ASP A 503 15.97 8.53 0.27
CA ASP A 503 16.82 8.65 -0.92
C ASP A 503 16.38 9.79 -1.83
N GLN A 504 15.07 9.94 -2.05
CA GLN A 504 14.54 11.04 -2.82
C GLN A 504 14.85 12.38 -2.16
N LEU A 505 14.64 12.55 -0.86
CA LEU A 505 14.95 13.79 -0.14
C LEU A 505 16.45 14.13 -0.24
N ARG A 506 17.33 13.13 -0.14
CA ARG A 506 18.78 13.29 -0.32
C ARG A 506 19.14 13.80 -1.71
N GLN A 507 18.63 13.16 -2.78
CA GLN A 507 18.85 13.58 -4.17
C GLN A 507 18.36 15.01 -4.44
N LEU A 508 17.45 15.49 -3.59
CA LEU A 508 16.83 16.82 -3.67
C LEU A 508 17.44 17.84 -2.69
N ASN A 509 18.65 17.57 -2.17
CA ASN A 509 19.37 18.42 -1.23
C ASN A 509 18.63 18.67 0.09
N PHE A 510 17.85 17.69 0.55
CA PHE A 510 17.24 17.67 1.88
C PHE A 510 17.64 16.40 2.67
N PRO A 511 18.94 16.12 2.83
CA PRO A 511 19.40 14.88 3.46
C PRO A 511 19.04 14.83 4.95
N LEU A 512 19.06 13.61 5.50
CA LEU A 512 19.07 13.40 6.94
C LEU A 512 20.44 13.80 7.52
N THR A 513 20.44 14.33 8.74
CA THR A 513 21.65 14.54 9.53
C THR A 513 21.89 13.34 10.45
N VAL A 514 23.10 13.24 11.00
CA VAL A 514 23.41 12.25 12.05
C VAL A 514 22.44 12.43 13.23
N THR A 515 22.25 13.66 13.70
CA THR A 515 21.34 13.98 14.81
C THR A 515 19.91 13.53 14.55
N ASP A 516 19.41 13.69 13.32
CA ASP A 516 18.07 13.21 12.94
C ASP A 516 17.95 11.70 13.12
N CYS A 517 18.92 10.94 12.61
CA CYS A 517 18.93 9.49 12.69
C CYS A 517 19.00 9.03 14.16
N LEU A 518 19.91 9.63 14.95
CA LEU A 518 20.10 9.30 16.36
C LEU A 518 18.89 9.61 17.24
N ALA A 519 18.17 10.70 16.96
CA ALA A 519 16.94 11.05 17.67
C ALA A 519 15.80 10.03 17.43
N SER A 520 15.85 9.30 16.31
CA SER A 520 14.82 8.34 15.92
C SER A 520 15.09 6.90 16.36
N LEU A 521 16.32 6.55 16.74
CA LEU A 521 16.72 5.15 17.05
C LEU A 521 15.82 4.49 18.11
N ASP A 522 15.53 5.20 19.21
CA ASP A 522 14.68 4.69 20.29
C ASP A 522 13.24 4.39 19.81
N LYS A 523 12.80 5.01 18.71
CA LYS A 523 11.46 4.80 18.12
C LYS A 523 11.38 3.58 17.20
N PHE A 524 12.53 3.10 16.73
CA PHE A 524 12.64 1.94 15.84
C PHE A 524 13.23 0.71 16.53
N ILE A 525 13.63 0.83 17.80
CA ILE A 525 14.47 -0.18 18.47
C ILE A 525 13.87 -1.58 18.50
N ASP A 526 12.55 -1.70 18.39
CA ASP A 526 11.82 -2.97 18.35
C ASP A 526 11.87 -3.67 16.97
N ASN A 527 12.49 -3.07 15.95
CA ASN A 527 12.69 -3.66 14.62
C ASN A 527 14.15 -3.46 14.19
N ASN A 528 14.93 -4.53 14.14
CA ASN A 528 16.36 -4.45 13.84
C ASN A 528 16.66 -3.98 12.41
N ALA A 529 15.79 -4.30 11.44
CA ALA A 529 15.96 -3.87 10.07
C ALA A 529 15.86 -2.33 9.96
N ALA A 530 14.86 -1.73 10.61
CA ALA A 530 14.69 -0.28 10.67
C ALA A 530 15.86 0.39 11.42
N VAL A 531 16.33 -0.19 12.52
CA VAL A 531 17.52 0.30 13.25
C VAL A 531 18.76 0.24 12.37
N GLY A 532 18.99 -0.89 11.67
CA GLY A 532 20.09 -1.08 10.75
C GLY A 532 20.11 0.00 9.68
N HIS A 533 18.97 0.27 9.05
CA HIS A 533 18.85 1.35 8.06
C HIS A 533 19.14 2.74 8.64
N MET A 534 18.64 3.06 9.85
CA MET A 534 18.93 4.35 10.49
C MET A 534 20.42 4.51 10.84
N ILE A 535 21.08 3.44 11.29
CA ILE A 535 22.52 3.42 11.57
C ILE A 535 23.33 3.57 10.27
N GLU A 536 22.95 2.85 9.22
CA GLU A 536 23.54 2.97 7.89
C GLU A 536 23.48 4.43 7.39
N GLN A 537 22.31 5.07 7.46
CA GLN A 537 22.16 6.47 7.06
C GLN A 537 23.01 7.41 7.93
N ALA A 538 23.07 7.18 9.24
CA ALA A 538 23.90 7.98 10.15
C ALA A 538 25.39 7.83 9.83
N ILE A 539 25.87 6.62 9.60
CA ILE A 539 27.28 6.30 9.33
C ILE A 539 27.70 6.86 7.98
N LEU A 540 26.93 6.63 6.92
CA LEU A 540 27.24 7.20 5.61
C LEU A 540 27.20 8.74 5.63
N THR A 541 26.41 9.35 6.50
CA THR A 541 26.38 10.82 6.70
C THR A 541 27.58 11.30 7.51
N ALA A 542 28.03 10.52 8.49
CA ALA A 542 29.25 10.79 9.24
C ALA A 542 30.50 10.71 8.34
N ILE A 543 30.64 9.65 7.54
CA ILE A 543 31.75 9.49 6.59
C ILE A 543 31.82 10.66 5.60
N ASN A 544 30.67 11.07 5.08
CA ASN A 544 30.57 12.23 4.19
C ASN A 544 31.12 13.52 4.84
N SER A 545 30.89 13.72 6.14
CA SER A 545 31.19 14.97 6.86
C SER A 545 32.52 15.00 7.61
N LYS A 546 33.06 13.86 8.05
CA LYS A 546 34.17 13.79 9.01
C LYS A 546 35.30 12.84 8.63
N ASP A 547 35.41 12.48 7.34
CA ASP A 547 36.38 11.50 6.83
C ASP A 547 36.25 10.08 7.45
N LEU A 548 37.10 9.15 7.02
CA LEU A 548 37.21 7.80 7.60
C LEU A 548 38.67 7.57 8.00
N ALA A 549 39.12 8.30 9.02
CA ALA A 549 40.52 8.38 9.46
C ALA A 549 41.25 7.04 9.68
N SER A 550 40.52 5.94 9.93
CA SER A 550 41.09 4.60 10.08
C SER A 550 41.51 3.96 8.75
N VAL A 551 41.19 4.58 7.60
CA VAL A 551 41.54 4.10 6.26
C VAL A 551 42.53 5.07 5.60
N THR A 552 43.70 4.55 5.24
CA THR A 552 44.78 5.34 4.66
C THR A 552 44.35 5.98 3.34
N GLY A 553 44.55 7.29 3.21
CA GLY A 553 44.18 8.06 2.01
C GLY A 553 42.78 8.70 2.06
N ILE A 554 41.97 8.42 3.08
CA ILE A 554 40.61 8.94 3.24
C ILE A 554 40.56 9.93 4.43
N GLY A 555 41.21 11.08 4.28
CA GLY A 555 41.37 12.11 5.33
C GLY A 555 40.69 13.45 5.04
N SER A 556 39.62 13.46 4.23
CA SER A 556 38.89 14.68 3.89
C SER A 556 37.39 14.43 3.72
N PRO A 557 36.52 15.45 3.92
CA PRO A 557 35.13 15.40 3.49
C PRO A 557 35.02 15.01 2.01
N MET A 558 33.96 14.28 1.66
CA MET A 558 33.79 13.69 0.34
C MET A 558 32.58 14.27 -0.37
N ASP A 559 32.61 14.34 -1.70
CA ASP A 559 31.38 14.54 -2.46
C ASP A 559 30.59 13.22 -2.46
N VAL A 560 29.26 13.30 -2.35
CA VAL A 560 28.38 12.13 -2.46
C VAL A 560 27.76 12.07 -3.85
N ARG A 561 27.81 10.90 -4.47
CA ARG A 561 27.22 10.65 -5.79
C ARG A 561 26.38 9.39 -5.79
N THR A 562 25.47 9.33 -6.76
CA THR A 562 24.63 8.16 -6.99
C THR A 562 25.41 7.09 -7.75
N LEU A 563 25.27 5.83 -7.35
CA LEU A 563 25.82 4.64 -7.99
C LEU A 563 24.69 3.85 -8.64
N GLU A 564 24.62 3.88 -9.96
CA GLU A 564 23.68 3.06 -10.73
C GLU A 564 24.35 1.82 -11.31
N ASP A 565 25.59 1.97 -11.75
CA ASP A 565 26.45 0.92 -12.31
C ASP A 565 27.92 1.39 -12.32
N SER A 566 28.83 0.58 -12.90
CA SER A 566 30.26 0.92 -13.00
C SER A 566 30.55 2.18 -13.83
N SER A 567 29.62 2.63 -14.68
CA SER A 567 29.76 3.88 -15.44
C SER A 567 29.51 5.14 -14.61
N SER A 568 28.89 4.98 -13.44
CA SER A 568 28.72 6.08 -12.48
C SER A 568 30.05 6.53 -11.87
N ILE A 569 31.08 5.68 -11.90
CA ILE A 569 32.41 6.00 -11.33
C ILE A 569 33.15 6.98 -12.23
N GLU A 570 33.24 8.23 -11.79
CA GLU A 570 34.00 9.25 -12.50
C GLU A 570 35.51 8.97 -12.46
N THR A 571 36.18 9.26 -13.57
CA THR A 571 37.61 8.97 -13.73
C THR A 571 38.50 10.20 -13.65
N ASN A 572 37.92 11.37 -13.36
CA ASN A 572 38.56 12.68 -13.25
C ASN A 572 38.60 13.20 -11.78
N ILE A 573 38.53 12.31 -10.80
CA ILE A 573 38.51 12.60 -9.35
C ILE A 573 39.91 12.47 -8.69
N ILE A 574 40.97 12.83 -9.41
CA ILE A 574 42.36 12.63 -8.95
C ILE A 574 42.61 13.37 -7.64
N GLY A 575 43.11 12.65 -6.63
CA GLY A 575 43.44 13.16 -5.31
C GLY A 575 42.22 13.56 -4.46
N LYS A 576 41.00 13.24 -4.91
CA LYS A 576 39.76 13.58 -4.21
C LYS A 576 38.91 12.33 -4.00
N PRO A 577 38.68 11.88 -2.76
CA PRO A 577 37.80 10.76 -2.50
C PRO A 577 36.34 11.16 -2.77
N VAL A 578 35.58 10.24 -3.35
CA VAL A 578 34.14 10.41 -3.62
C VAL A 578 33.38 9.21 -3.06
N LEU A 579 32.31 9.49 -2.31
CA LEU A 579 31.42 8.47 -1.76
C LEU A 579 30.26 8.23 -2.75
N TYR A 580 30.25 7.05 -3.37
CA TYR A 580 29.17 6.57 -4.20
C TYR A 580 28.15 5.79 -3.36
N ARG A 581 26.87 6.12 -3.50
CA ARG A 581 25.76 5.42 -2.84
C ARG A 581 24.84 4.78 -3.88
N PRO A 582 24.54 3.47 -3.77
CA PRO A 582 23.49 2.80 -4.54
C PRO A 582 22.20 3.62 -4.71
N SER A 583 21.60 3.60 -5.91
CA SER A 583 20.39 4.37 -6.24
C SER A 583 19.07 3.65 -5.95
N LYS A 584 19.07 2.31 -5.97
CA LYS A 584 17.96 1.38 -5.67
C LYS A 584 18.51 0.01 -5.28
N HIS A 585 17.65 -0.93 -4.86
CA HIS A 585 17.85 -2.34 -4.42
C HIS A 585 18.65 -3.29 -5.36
N ASN A 586 19.51 -2.77 -6.24
CA ASN A 586 20.31 -3.54 -7.18
C ASN A 586 21.67 -4.00 -6.60
N PHE A 587 22.07 -3.47 -5.43
CA PHE A 587 23.37 -3.78 -4.83
C PHE A 587 23.20 -4.36 -3.43
N GLU A 588 22.78 -5.61 -3.38
CA GLU A 588 22.66 -6.42 -2.15
C GLU A 588 23.98 -6.58 -1.38
N ALA A 589 25.11 -6.28 -2.03
CA ALA A 589 26.43 -6.51 -1.49
C ALA A 589 27.05 -5.32 -0.74
N ILE A 590 26.57 -4.10 -0.98
CA ILE A 590 27.18 -2.87 -0.46
C ILE A 590 26.14 -1.78 -0.20
N ASP A 591 26.34 -1.02 0.87
CA ASP A 591 25.55 0.18 1.21
C ASP A 591 26.20 1.46 0.67
N GLY A 592 27.49 1.39 0.32
CA GLY A 592 28.25 2.50 -0.26
C GLY A 592 29.56 2.05 -0.87
N MET A 593 30.24 2.95 -1.58
CA MET A 593 31.57 2.71 -2.13
C MET A 593 32.37 4.00 -2.17
N ILE A 594 33.55 4.04 -1.56
CA ILE A 594 34.46 5.17 -1.69
C ILE A 594 35.44 4.87 -2.83
N VAL A 595 35.67 5.85 -3.71
CA VAL A 595 36.68 5.75 -4.76
C VAL A 595 37.66 6.90 -4.67
N LEU A 596 38.95 6.60 -4.77
CA LEU A 596 40.04 7.57 -4.79
C LEU A 596 41.04 7.21 -5.90
N ILE A 597 41.39 8.18 -6.74
CA ILE A 597 42.43 8.01 -7.75
C ILE A 597 43.71 8.70 -7.26
N GLU A 598 44.78 7.95 -7.06
CA GLU A 598 46.05 8.51 -6.59
C GLU A 598 46.77 9.29 -7.70
N SER A 599 47.40 10.41 -7.33
CA SER A 599 48.28 11.14 -8.25
C SER A 599 49.57 10.35 -8.48
N LEU A 600 50.05 10.32 -9.73
CA LEU A 600 51.33 9.69 -10.11
C LEU A 600 52.55 10.37 -9.45
N GLU A 601 52.39 11.57 -8.87
CA GLU A 601 53.47 12.30 -8.20
C GLU A 601 53.73 11.78 -6.77
N THR A 602 52.70 11.24 -6.11
CA THR A 602 52.75 10.77 -4.72
C THR A 602 53.65 9.52 -4.55
N GLU A 603 53.73 8.64 -5.55
CA GLU A 603 54.57 7.44 -5.49
C GLU A 603 56.09 7.73 -5.46
N LYS A 604 56.55 8.90 -5.94
CA LYS A 604 57.98 9.24 -5.95
C LYS A 604 58.52 9.61 -4.57
N ASN A 605 57.66 10.00 -3.63
CA ASN A 605 58.09 10.44 -2.30
C ASN A 605 58.15 9.29 -1.28
N THR A 606 57.32 8.25 -1.42
CA THR A 606 57.29 7.12 -0.47
C THR A 606 58.47 6.14 -0.61
N GLN A 607 59.20 6.15 -1.73
CA GLN A 607 60.37 5.28 -1.95
C GLN A 607 61.71 5.88 -1.44
N LYS A 608 61.71 7.05 -0.79
CA LYS A 608 62.96 7.71 -0.35
C LYS A 608 63.43 7.36 1.07
N GLU A 609 62.72 6.53 1.82
CA GLU A 609 63.09 6.16 3.20
C GLU A 609 63.49 4.67 3.31
N GLN A 610 64.64 4.32 2.76
CA GLN A 610 65.46 3.21 3.27
C GLN A 610 66.96 3.56 3.13
N PRO A 611 67.74 3.61 4.22
CA PRO A 611 69.18 3.77 4.15
C PRO A 611 69.85 2.40 4.18
N THR A 612 70.36 1.92 3.04
CA THR A 612 71.42 0.92 3.03
C THR A 612 72.50 1.31 2.03
N GLY A 613 73.52 2.02 2.55
CA GLY A 613 74.78 2.23 1.86
C GLY A 613 75.71 1.05 2.12
N ASN A 614 75.96 0.24 1.09
CA ASN A 614 77.30 -0.24 0.83
C ASN A 614 77.53 -0.37 -0.67
N SER A 615 78.54 0.36 -1.14
CA SER A 615 78.88 0.53 -2.54
C SER A 615 79.51 -0.71 -3.14
N THR A 616 79.15 -1.05 -4.38
CA THR A 616 80.14 -1.49 -5.36
C THR A 616 79.68 -1.22 -6.79
N LYS A 617 80.67 -0.77 -7.59
CA LYS A 617 80.54 -0.18 -8.92
C LYS A 617 80.12 -1.18 -9.99
N GLY A 618 79.30 -0.70 -10.91
CA GLY A 618 79.54 -0.88 -12.35
C GLY A 618 78.77 -2.01 -13.05
N LYS A 619 77.60 -1.68 -13.61
CA LYS A 619 77.08 -2.28 -14.85
C LYS A 619 76.22 -1.27 -15.61
N LYS A 620 76.46 -1.17 -16.92
CA LYS A 620 75.83 -0.26 -17.89
C LYS A 620 74.29 -0.37 -17.86
N PRO A 621 73.54 0.73 -18.09
CA PRO A 621 72.08 0.70 -18.09
C PRO A 621 71.59 0.06 -19.39
N THR A 622 71.00 -1.12 -19.28
CA THR A 622 70.08 -1.66 -20.28
C THR A 622 68.86 -0.74 -20.33
N LYS A 623 68.53 -0.22 -21.52
CA LYS A 623 67.29 0.52 -21.77
C LYS A 623 66.10 -0.42 -21.59
N ASN A 624 65.64 -0.58 -20.34
CA ASN A 624 64.33 -1.15 -20.07
C ASN A 624 63.30 -0.14 -20.55
N LYS A 625 62.45 -0.57 -21.50
CA LYS A 625 61.20 0.11 -21.84
C LYS A 625 60.48 0.42 -20.53
N THR A 626 60.37 1.70 -20.18
CA THR A 626 59.59 2.15 -19.03
C THR A 626 58.15 1.72 -19.26
N GLN A 627 57.77 0.59 -18.66
CA GLN A 627 56.39 0.10 -18.67
C GLN A 627 55.57 1.20 -18.03
N LYS A 628 54.74 1.89 -18.83
CA LYS A 628 53.96 3.04 -18.40
C LYS A 628 53.00 2.55 -17.32
N ARG A 629 53.36 2.73 -16.05
CA ARG A 629 52.55 2.30 -14.90
C ARG A 629 51.20 2.99 -14.98
N LYS A 630 50.13 2.21 -14.83
CA LYS A 630 48.77 2.75 -14.72
C LYS A 630 48.65 3.51 -13.40
N PRO A 631 47.90 4.62 -13.33
CA PRO A 631 47.57 5.24 -12.04
C PRO A 631 46.76 4.27 -11.18
N LYS A 632 46.93 4.32 -9.86
CA LYS A 632 46.15 3.51 -8.92
C LYS A 632 44.79 4.11 -8.65
N LEU A 633 43.77 3.26 -8.63
CA LEU A 633 42.42 3.58 -8.20
C LEU A 633 42.10 2.70 -6.99
N LEU A 634 42.01 3.33 -5.83
CA LEU A 634 41.60 2.67 -4.60
C LEU A 634 40.07 2.62 -4.57
N MET A 635 39.54 1.42 -4.34
CA MET A 635 38.10 1.17 -4.30
C MET A 635 37.75 0.55 -2.95
N PHE A 636 36.87 1.21 -2.20
CA PHE A 636 36.46 0.79 -0.87
C PHE A 636 34.95 0.54 -0.83
N PRO A 637 34.49 -0.66 -1.22
CA PRO A 637 33.10 -1.05 -1.04
C PRO A 637 32.79 -1.15 0.46
N LEU A 638 31.65 -0.62 0.89
CA LEU A 638 31.23 -0.51 2.28
C LEU A 638 30.00 -1.38 2.53
N GLN A 639 30.03 -2.22 3.56
CA GLN A 639 28.86 -2.88 4.12
C GLN A 639 28.70 -2.47 5.60
N ILE A 640 27.57 -1.88 5.94
CA ILE A 640 27.22 -1.37 7.26
C ILE A 640 26.11 -2.25 7.82
N THR A 641 26.34 -2.88 8.96
CA THR A 641 25.30 -3.71 9.55
C THR A 641 25.41 -3.79 11.06
N VAL A 642 24.25 -3.81 11.71
CA VAL A 642 24.12 -4.10 13.14
C VAL A 642 23.99 -5.60 13.43
N GLU A 643 23.87 -6.43 12.38
CA GLU A 643 23.77 -7.89 12.44
C GLU A 643 24.74 -8.56 11.44
N PRO A 644 26.06 -8.60 11.72
CA PRO A 644 27.07 -9.06 10.76
C PRO A 644 26.84 -10.48 10.21
N ARG A 645 26.16 -11.33 10.99
CA ARG A 645 25.89 -12.72 10.62
C ARG A 645 24.84 -12.87 9.51
N THR A 646 23.89 -11.94 9.39
CA THR A 646 22.82 -12.01 8.37
C THR A 646 23.32 -11.55 7.01
N HIS A 647 24.40 -10.77 6.96
CA HIS A 647 24.98 -10.22 5.73
C HIS A 647 26.29 -10.88 5.32
N SER A 648 26.68 -12.02 5.92
CA SER A 648 28.04 -12.59 5.78
C SER A 648 28.52 -12.91 4.36
N ASP A 649 27.61 -12.98 3.39
CA ASP A 649 27.87 -13.22 1.96
C ASP A 649 28.10 -11.95 1.13
N SER A 650 27.91 -10.74 1.69
CA SER A 650 28.02 -9.46 0.97
C SER A 650 29.37 -9.30 0.25
N HIS A 651 30.47 -9.67 0.92
CA HIS A 651 31.82 -9.69 0.33
C HIS A 651 31.87 -10.59 -0.92
N ALA A 652 31.38 -11.82 -0.80
CA ALA A 652 31.37 -12.78 -1.91
C ALA A 652 30.49 -12.29 -3.07
N ILE A 653 29.31 -11.73 -2.77
CA ILE A 653 28.40 -11.18 -3.78
C ILE A 653 29.05 -10.01 -4.53
N PHE A 654 29.77 -9.11 -3.84
CA PHE A 654 30.47 -8.00 -4.48
C PHE A 654 31.55 -8.51 -5.45
N PHE A 655 32.43 -9.40 -4.98
CA PHE A 655 33.56 -9.87 -5.78
C PHE A 655 33.16 -10.83 -6.91
N ASN A 656 32.03 -11.54 -6.79
CA ASN A 656 31.45 -12.29 -7.90
C ASN A 656 31.09 -11.40 -9.11
N LYS A 657 30.90 -10.09 -8.87
CA LYS A 657 30.64 -9.08 -9.91
C LYS A 657 31.84 -8.17 -10.19
N TYR A 658 33.05 -8.53 -9.71
CA TYR A 658 34.23 -7.67 -9.81
C TYR A 658 34.59 -7.23 -11.25
N ALA A 659 34.40 -8.13 -12.22
CA ALA A 659 34.62 -7.80 -13.63
C ALA A 659 33.67 -6.69 -14.12
N GLU A 660 32.40 -6.72 -13.71
CA GLU A 660 31.40 -5.70 -14.07
C GLU A 660 31.78 -4.33 -13.48
N TRP A 661 32.32 -4.32 -12.26
CA TRP A 661 32.79 -3.11 -11.58
C TRP A 661 33.98 -2.45 -12.26
N THR A 662 34.86 -3.24 -12.88
CA THR A 662 36.16 -2.78 -13.38
C THR A 662 36.28 -2.68 -14.89
N ASP A 663 35.28 -3.14 -15.66
CA ASP A 663 35.25 -3.12 -17.12
C ASP A 663 35.62 -1.74 -17.72
N LYS A 664 35.08 -0.66 -17.15
CA LYS A 664 35.32 0.72 -17.61
C LYS A 664 36.54 1.38 -16.96
N LEU A 665 37.20 0.69 -16.04
CA LEU A 665 38.33 1.19 -15.25
C LEU A 665 39.69 0.63 -15.73
N THR A 666 39.74 -0.02 -16.90
CA THR A 666 40.94 -0.67 -17.46
C THR A 666 42.18 0.21 -17.60
N LYS A 667 42.03 1.54 -17.59
CA LYS A 667 43.15 2.50 -17.59
C LYS A 667 43.85 2.66 -16.23
N PHE A 668 43.26 2.14 -15.17
CA PHE A 668 43.78 2.18 -13.80
C PHE A 668 44.29 0.80 -13.35
N ASP A 669 45.11 0.82 -12.31
CA ASP A 669 45.38 -0.33 -11.45
C ASP A 669 44.39 -0.28 -10.28
N VAL A 670 43.33 -1.09 -10.34
CA VAL A 670 42.25 -1.05 -9.35
C VAL A 670 42.65 -1.90 -8.14
N VAL A 671 42.71 -1.27 -6.97
CA VAL A 671 43.05 -1.92 -5.70
C VAL A 671 41.82 -1.89 -4.80
N PRO A 672 41.07 -3.00 -4.69
CA PRO A 672 39.91 -3.06 -3.83
C PRO A 672 40.29 -3.37 -2.37
N GLU A 673 39.56 -2.78 -1.43
CA GLU A 673 39.57 -3.14 -0.01
C GLU A 673 38.14 -3.09 0.51
N PHE A 674 37.57 -4.25 0.87
CA PHE A 674 36.19 -4.35 1.33
C PHE A 674 36.10 -3.96 2.80
N ILE A 675 35.22 -3.01 3.13
CA ILE A 675 35.10 -2.47 4.49
C ILE A 675 33.77 -2.91 5.10
N TRP A 676 33.87 -3.58 6.24
CA TRP A 676 32.75 -3.85 7.13
C TRP A 676 32.69 -2.79 8.24
N ILE A 677 31.52 -2.22 8.47
CA ILE A 677 31.26 -1.34 9.61
C ILE A 677 30.24 -2.01 10.51
N THR A 678 30.70 -2.49 11.68
CA THR A 678 29.93 -3.39 12.54
C THR A 678 30.01 -3.01 14.02
N PRO A 679 29.04 -3.44 14.85
CA PRO A 679 29.12 -3.30 16.31
C PRO A 679 30.11 -4.30 16.94
N GLU A 680 30.54 -5.33 16.21
CA GLU A 680 31.50 -6.32 16.69
C GLU A 680 32.93 -5.93 16.29
N GLU A 681 33.90 -6.15 17.19
CA GLU A 681 35.32 -6.09 16.84
C GLU A 681 35.73 -7.41 16.18
N LEU A 682 35.98 -7.36 14.87
CA LEU A 682 36.39 -8.49 14.07
C LEU A 682 37.80 -8.27 13.51
N VAL A 683 38.45 -9.37 13.12
CA VAL A 683 39.84 -9.35 12.64
C VAL A 683 39.87 -9.19 11.13
N ASP A 684 40.70 -8.27 10.65
CA ASP A 684 40.95 -8.07 9.22
C ASP A 684 41.40 -9.38 8.54
N LYS A 685 40.91 -9.60 7.33
CA LYS A 685 41.25 -10.77 6.52
C LYS A 685 41.97 -10.32 5.26
N HIS A 686 42.95 -11.11 4.87
CA HIS A 686 43.69 -10.92 3.64
C HIS A 686 43.36 -12.04 2.66
N HIS A 687 43.00 -11.65 1.43
CA HIS A 687 42.56 -12.57 0.39
C HIS A 687 43.54 -12.53 -0.78
N GLN A 688 44.09 -13.70 -1.12
CA GLN A 688 44.98 -13.87 -2.26
C GLN A 688 44.20 -13.85 -3.57
N ALA A 689 44.85 -13.42 -4.66
CA ALA A 689 44.22 -13.36 -5.98
C ALA A 689 43.72 -14.75 -6.43
N SER A 690 42.44 -14.84 -6.82
CA SER A 690 41.84 -16.11 -7.29
C SER A 690 40.66 -15.85 -8.23
N GLY A 691 40.47 -16.70 -9.25
CA GLY A 691 39.26 -16.69 -10.07
C GLY A 691 38.92 -15.38 -10.81
N GLY A 692 39.90 -14.52 -11.11
CA GLY A 692 39.67 -13.19 -11.70
C GLY A 692 39.41 -12.07 -10.69
N VAL A 693 39.39 -12.38 -9.40
CA VAL A 693 39.38 -11.43 -8.28
C VAL A 693 40.83 -11.10 -7.91
N PRO A 694 41.21 -9.82 -7.79
CA PRO A 694 42.56 -9.43 -7.40
C PRO A 694 42.84 -9.74 -5.93
N GLU A 695 44.11 -9.69 -5.55
CA GLU A 695 44.51 -9.64 -4.15
C GLU A 695 43.88 -8.42 -3.47
N HIS A 696 43.29 -8.62 -2.30
CA HIS A 696 42.57 -7.57 -1.60
C HIS A 696 42.46 -7.85 -0.10
N ASN A 697 42.10 -6.81 0.65
CA ASN A 697 41.84 -6.91 2.08
C ASN A 697 40.35 -6.78 2.37
N GLU A 698 39.94 -7.39 3.47
CA GLU A 698 38.65 -7.22 4.10
C GLU A 698 38.90 -6.64 5.50
N ARG A 699 38.50 -5.38 5.69
CA ARG A 699 38.77 -4.61 6.91
C ARG A 699 37.51 -4.49 7.75
N TYR A 700 37.63 -4.66 9.06
CA TYR A 700 36.52 -4.51 9.99
C TYR A 700 36.71 -3.26 10.85
N ILE A 701 35.77 -2.32 10.75
CA ILE A 701 35.78 -1.06 11.48
C ILE A 701 34.61 -1.06 12.44
N HIS A 702 34.91 -0.98 13.73
CA HIS A 702 33.88 -0.85 14.75
C HIS A 702 33.14 0.50 14.61
N ILE A 703 31.81 0.55 14.79
CA ILE A 703 30.99 1.78 14.67
C ILE A 703 31.58 2.95 15.47
N LYS A 704 32.00 2.71 16.72
CA LYS A 704 32.68 3.69 17.59
C LYS A 704 33.89 4.40 16.95
N ASN A 705 34.60 3.71 16.06
CA ASN A 705 35.79 4.24 15.38
C ASN A 705 35.40 5.11 14.17
N VAL A 706 34.17 5.00 13.68
CA VAL A 706 33.61 5.91 12.67
C VAL A 706 33.01 7.13 13.36
N ASN A 707 32.17 6.90 14.38
CA ASN A 707 31.56 7.97 15.17
C ASN A 707 31.11 7.45 16.55
N ILE A 708 31.72 7.99 17.61
CA ILE A 708 31.44 7.60 18.99
C ILE A 708 30.00 7.91 19.42
N GLU A 709 29.42 9.03 18.97
CA GLU A 709 28.06 9.44 19.31
C GLU A 709 27.01 8.46 18.74
N ILE A 710 27.25 7.98 17.52
CA ILE A 710 26.39 6.95 16.89
C ILE A 710 26.41 5.68 17.73
N TRP A 711 27.62 5.24 18.14
CA TRP A 711 27.79 4.04 18.94
C TRP A 711 27.13 4.14 20.32
N GLU A 712 27.37 5.22 21.05
CA GLU A 712 26.80 5.43 22.39
C GLU A 712 25.26 5.43 22.35
N LYS A 713 24.67 6.08 21.33
CA LYS A 713 23.22 6.12 21.18
C LYS A 713 22.64 4.75 20.80
N TYR A 714 23.32 4.01 19.93
CA TYR A 714 22.93 2.63 19.58
C TYR A 714 22.95 1.71 20.81
N GLU A 715 24.02 1.73 21.59
CA GLU A 715 24.13 0.93 22.82
C GLU A 715 23.06 1.32 23.86
N ALA A 716 22.79 2.62 24.02
CA ALA A 716 21.73 3.10 24.92
C ALA A 716 20.34 2.61 24.49
N ALA A 717 20.05 2.63 23.19
CA ALA A 717 18.80 2.12 22.65
C ALA A 717 18.68 0.59 22.87
N LYS A 718 19.75 -0.17 22.59
CA LYS A 718 19.81 -1.62 22.85
C LYS A 718 19.67 -1.97 24.32
N ALA A 719 20.24 -1.18 25.22
CA ALA A 719 20.06 -1.34 26.66
C ALA A 719 18.59 -1.17 27.07
N THR A 720 17.92 -0.13 26.54
CA THR A 720 16.48 0.10 26.74
C THR A 720 15.65 -1.10 26.27
N GLN A 721 15.94 -1.63 25.07
CA GLN A 721 15.26 -2.80 24.51
C GLN A 721 15.36 -4.02 25.44
N ARG A 722 16.57 -4.30 25.96
CA ARG A 722 16.81 -5.42 26.87
C ARG A 722 16.01 -5.28 28.18
N ILE A 723 15.92 -4.07 28.72
CA ILE A 723 15.13 -3.78 29.93
C ILE A 723 13.65 -4.02 29.65
N THR A 724 13.10 -3.46 28.55
CA THR A 724 11.69 -3.63 28.18
C THR A 724 11.33 -5.09 27.93
N ALA A 725 12.20 -5.85 27.25
CA ALA A 725 12.00 -7.28 27.01
C ALA A 725 12.01 -8.09 28.32
N ALA A 726 12.93 -7.79 29.25
CA ALA A 726 12.99 -8.44 30.55
C ALA A 726 11.75 -8.15 31.42
N SER A 727 11.26 -6.90 31.41
CA SER A 727 10.04 -6.52 32.14
C SER A 727 8.77 -7.12 31.53
N GLY A 728 8.68 -7.21 30.20
CA GLY A 728 7.57 -7.86 29.50
C GLY A 728 7.51 -9.37 29.75
N SER A 729 8.67 -10.03 29.81
CA SER A 729 8.75 -11.47 30.11
C SER A 729 8.41 -11.79 31.58
N ALA A 730 8.65 -10.86 32.51
CA ALA A 730 8.27 -11.00 33.92
C ALA A 730 6.74 -10.85 34.14
N MET A 731 6.08 -9.96 33.40
CA MET A 731 4.61 -9.86 33.42
C MET A 731 3.93 -11.03 32.70
N GLY A 732 4.55 -11.59 31.65
CA GLY A 732 4.04 -12.79 30.97
C GLY A 732 4.05 -14.05 31.86
N ALA A 733 5.04 -14.19 32.74
CA ALA A 733 5.15 -15.33 33.66
C ALA A 733 4.22 -15.24 34.89
N GLN A 734 3.66 -14.06 35.19
CA GLN A 734 2.66 -13.89 36.26
C GLN A 734 1.22 -13.94 35.76
N GLY A 735 0.99 -13.98 34.44
CA GLY A 735 -0.34 -14.12 33.83
C GLY A 735 -0.91 -15.54 33.79
N GLU A 736 -0.12 -16.58 34.09
CA GLU A 736 -0.56 -17.99 34.12
C GLU A 736 -0.88 -18.52 35.54
N THR A 737 -0.84 -17.67 36.58
CA THR A 737 -1.18 -18.06 37.97
C THR A 737 -2.07 -17.06 38.71
N VAL A 738 -2.89 -16.29 37.99
CA VAL A 738 -3.95 -15.45 38.60
C VAL A 738 -5.32 -15.77 37.99
N GLU A 739 -5.65 -17.05 37.94
CA GLU A 739 -7.03 -17.57 37.87
C GLU A 739 -7.26 -18.56 39.03
N ALA A 740 -6.80 -18.20 40.23
CA ALA A 740 -7.16 -18.87 41.47
C ALA A 740 -6.84 -18.00 42.69
N GLN A 741 -7.28 -16.73 42.71
CA GLN A 741 -7.40 -15.90 43.94
C GLN A 741 -8.09 -14.57 43.61
N GLY A 742 -9.34 -14.66 43.15
CA GLY A 742 -10.23 -13.54 42.89
C GLY A 742 -11.38 -13.44 43.89
N GLU A 743 -11.15 -13.80 45.15
CA GLU A 743 -12.11 -13.60 46.26
C GLU A 743 -11.35 -13.22 47.55
N ALA A 744 -10.64 -12.08 47.54
CA ALA A 744 -10.09 -11.49 48.77
C ALA A 744 -9.68 -10.00 48.64
N VAL A 745 -10.26 -9.24 47.69
CA VAL A 745 -9.95 -7.80 47.52
C VAL A 745 -11.23 -6.97 47.59
N GLU A 746 -11.98 -7.16 48.66
CA GLU A 746 -13.03 -6.24 49.10
C GLU A 746 -12.96 -6.07 50.63
N ALA A 747 -11.74 -5.89 51.15
CA ALA A 747 -11.50 -5.60 52.58
C ALA A 747 -10.30 -4.68 52.86
N GLN A 748 -9.58 -4.18 51.84
CA GLN A 748 -8.40 -3.31 52.02
C GLN A 748 -8.55 -1.90 51.45
N GLY A 749 -9.69 -1.56 50.83
CA GLY A 749 -10.00 -0.18 50.40
C GLY A 749 -10.37 0.77 51.55
N GLY A 750 -10.81 0.25 52.69
CA GLY A 750 -11.23 1.09 53.85
C GLY A 750 -10.10 1.55 54.78
N ALA A 751 -8.88 1.02 54.64
CA ALA A 751 -7.78 1.34 55.56
C ALA A 751 -6.90 2.51 55.10
N VAL A 752 -6.93 2.86 53.81
CA VAL A 752 -6.10 3.93 53.25
C VAL A 752 -6.75 5.31 53.42
N GLU A 753 -8.08 5.38 53.43
CA GLU A 753 -8.82 6.63 53.69
C GLU A 753 -8.76 7.07 55.17
N ALA A 754 -8.71 6.12 56.11
CA ALA A 754 -8.58 6.42 57.54
C ALA A 754 -7.18 6.91 57.96
N GLN A 755 -6.11 6.55 57.22
CA GLN A 755 -4.75 7.05 57.45
C GLN A 755 -4.51 8.44 56.83
N ALA A 756 -5.22 8.78 55.76
CA ALA A 756 -5.16 10.11 55.16
C ALA A 756 -5.83 11.19 56.04
N GLU A 757 -6.95 10.86 56.70
CA GLU A 757 -7.62 11.78 57.63
C GLU A 757 -6.88 11.96 58.97
N ALA A 758 -6.22 10.91 59.49
CA ALA A 758 -5.42 11.00 60.72
C ALA A 758 -4.16 11.89 60.55
N THR A 759 -3.59 11.93 59.34
CA THR A 759 -2.38 12.72 59.04
C THR A 759 -2.71 14.21 58.84
N GLN A 760 -3.92 14.54 58.36
CA GLN A 760 -4.40 15.94 58.27
C GLN A 760 -4.81 16.52 59.63
N ALA A 761 -5.26 15.70 60.59
CA ALA A 761 -5.56 16.15 61.95
C ALA A 761 -4.28 16.47 62.76
N GLN A 762 -3.18 15.73 62.56
CA GLN A 762 -1.89 16.02 63.22
C GLN A 762 -1.19 17.25 62.66
N ALA A 763 -1.40 17.60 61.39
CA ALA A 763 -0.84 18.81 60.78
C ALA A 763 -1.53 20.12 61.23
N LYS A 764 -2.79 20.06 61.69
CA LYS A 764 -3.50 21.22 62.27
C LYS A 764 -3.15 21.47 63.74
N GLY A 765 -2.83 20.42 64.52
CA GLY A 765 -2.43 20.55 65.94
C GLY A 765 -1.02 21.10 66.18
N HIS A 766 -0.15 21.15 65.16
CA HIS A 766 1.21 21.70 65.29
C HIS A 766 1.34 23.18 64.88
N LYS A 767 0.25 23.82 64.44
CA LYS A 767 0.23 25.25 64.08
C LYS A 767 -0.27 26.18 65.19
N GLU A 768 -0.82 25.65 66.28
CA GLU A 768 -1.32 26.43 67.44
C GLU A 768 -0.38 26.44 68.67
N VAL A 769 0.82 25.84 68.60
CA VAL A 769 1.79 25.84 69.71
C VAL A 769 3.06 26.66 69.38
N LYS A 770 2.99 27.56 68.39
CA LYS A 770 4.09 28.49 68.05
C LYS A 770 3.69 29.96 67.93
N GLU A 771 2.60 30.35 68.60
CA GLU A 771 2.38 31.73 69.04
C GLU A 771 1.96 31.71 70.53
N THR A 772 2.94 31.52 71.40
CA THR A 772 3.02 32.11 72.76
C THR A 772 4.46 32.09 73.23
#